data_AF-A0A931WE60-F1
#
_entry.id   AF-A0A931WE60-F1
#
_cell.length_a   1.000
_cell.length_b   1.000
_cell.length_c   1.000
_cell.angle_alpha   90.00
_cell.angle_beta   90.00
_cell.angle_gamma   90.00
#
_symmetry.space_group_name_H-M   'P 1'
#
loop_
_entity.id
_entity.type
_entity.pdbx_description
1 polymer ?
#
loop_
_entity_poly.entity_id
_entity_poly.type
_entity_poly.pdbx_seq_one_letter_code
_entity_poly.pdbx_strand_id
1 'polypeptide(L)'
;MSKKLLVFGGGILALFFVSQNVTAYDQPNTHPALTKAAGDFYNLSFPKNKISEEEIKLLMKGAYDEDQPPRWLNHSYDPVHNKAWVGYRTSKVWAMSSDAQQINKYQYALNPIFSEKINNEEDFYDFSYERALLDYAKGNKNRAFEALGHVMHLLEDSNVPEHTRLDIHLWWHGTESPYEKTMAKWNPQNIDVVQKLVKQREKPILLNSLDKYFDEIAGYSNGYFFSEDTIFSPKYPNPNVDFWKYENINNEFVAFGYKTDKNNAKSFRLVRQLDELNTRNLVEKTPFTLGDNLVLNDYWEKLSKDFVLHGAGVIKMFLEQAEEAKKEYERQLAFKKESKKSFLGNILGFGGGEKVDGIKLVQTVLREVEDEEKNVASSDVPGTSDDGEQARSDLQENITSSDDVASSDDVILESKTSITVVSTTTTTTTTTLAPKVLENSPQTLVIYSGGSQTPATTTTTTTVTTTTLAPSPPATETALGKVVINEIAWMGTASSSSDEWLELYNTSSKSIDVSGWKLKAQDGTPDIILASKSIDPFSFYLLERTDDDTVSDISADQIYTGTLGNSGEILELRDSGGKLQDIVSKSNSGGWYAGDNSNKKSMERVNPLASGSDSGNWSNNNGVVKNGSDAGGNLINGTPRAKNSVFVGQKPSKISNLAISSYSGQTINFSWSAPSDKDTPPANLQYEFRYATKSFDLSTDWDLASKSLGLPSVDNFGKTATHSVTIDDFNKQYFFALKTKDTDGNFSEISNQVNQTLPSAVSSLSWSMSGYNQTHSLKTSFLGPVASTSATKWGIQSLSSPPISYGQPVIASNGTVYYGASNGTTLAQLSAIAPNGTESWHYTAPSGAVIGTPVALSDNSVLFGYTTIATEFTKLSASGGAKFASAIGVINSVTVDKYGITYFTTTADKLYAIAPNGTQKWQATKDGIGGFTPIIYQDKIYITARLSGVPTFYAFDAKDGSFLWSKTMSTNSPSCCGVSDISYDSANDYLYAAADQYILKIDRNGNTLEQFVADRQNGWGYATTMVSQDSDNLVFGLDFSPSNPASKSAVYAVNKSTKEKTWAYAVDAKINKQIAIDSGGNSYFSTQNGWVYSLNQSGALNWKIDLSGTTSAYPVIGEGVLYVTLDNARLVKIGE
;
A
#
# COMPACT_ATOMS: atom_id res chain seq x y z
N MET A 1 -23.06 57.69 14.53
CA MET A 1 -22.75 57.80 13.07
C MET A 1 -22.40 56.40 12.58
N SER A 2 -23.27 55.47 12.18
CA SER A 2 -24.60 55.40 11.53
C SER A 2 -24.60 55.50 10.00
N LYS A 3 -25.24 54.49 9.38
CA LYS A 3 -25.74 54.30 7.99
C LYS A 3 -24.85 53.38 7.13
N LYS A 4 -25.22 52.10 6.94
CA LYS A 4 -26.30 51.52 6.08
C LYS A 4 -25.94 51.51 4.59
N LEU A 5 -25.72 50.31 4.03
CA LEU A 5 -26.15 49.88 2.68
C LEU A 5 -25.99 48.34 2.59
N LEU A 6 -27.03 47.57 2.95
CA LEU A 6 -28.03 46.94 2.06
C LEU A 6 -27.55 45.63 1.40
N VAL A 7 -27.73 44.55 2.17
CA VAL A 7 -28.04 43.21 1.65
C VAL A 7 -29.57 43.15 1.52
N PHE A 8 -30.06 43.03 0.30
CA PHE A 8 -31.39 42.54 -0.11
C PHE A 8 -31.07 41.43 -1.12
N GLY A 9 -31.61 40.21 -1.06
CA GLY A 9 -32.89 39.78 -0.53
C GLY A 9 -33.57 38.98 -1.64
N GLY A 10 -33.99 37.75 -1.35
CA GLY A 10 -34.67 36.88 -2.29
C GLY A 10 -36.09 37.33 -2.64
N GLY A 11 -36.76 36.45 -3.41
CA GLY A 11 -38.16 36.55 -3.83
C GLY A 11 -38.24 35.98 -5.24
N ILE A 12 -38.71 34.77 -5.48
CA ILE A 12 -40.00 34.20 -5.09
C ILE A 12 -39.77 32.68 -4.92
N LEU A 13 -39.74 32.14 -3.71
CA LEU A 13 -40.91 31.52 -3.10
C LEU A 13 -40.75 31.51 -1.57
N ALA A 14 -41.01 32.67 -0.96
CA ALA A 14 -41.45 32.75 0.43
C ALA A 14 -42.80 33.47 0.43
N LEU A 15 -43.82 32.78 -0.06
CA LEU A 15 -45.22 33.03 0.28
C LEU A 15 -45.90 31.67 0.33
N PHE A 16 -45.77 30.99 1.47
CA PHE A 16 -46.88 30.54 2.30
C PHE A 16 -46.28 29.90 3.57
N PHE A 17 -46.13 30.72 4.62
CA PHE A 17 -46.09 30.20 5.97
C PHE A 17 -47.47 29.64 6.31
N VAL A 18 -47.58 28.32 6.34
CA VAL A 18 -48.40 27.65 7.35
C VAL A 18 -47.54 26.50 7.87
N SER A 19 -47.31 26.49 9.17
CA SER A 19 -46.83 25.33 9.92
C SER A 19 -47.62 24.08 9.50
N GLN A 20 -47.02 23.27 8.64
CA GLN A 20 -47.43 21.90 8.38
C GLN A 20 -46.13 21.12 8.49
N ASN A 21 -46.09 20.19 9.44
CA ASN A 21 -44.99 19.24 9.62
C ASN A 21 -44.67 18.60 8.26
N VAL A 22 -43.50 18.88 7.69
CA VAL A 22 -43.08 18.29 6.42
C VAL A 22 -42.31 17.01 6.73
N THR A 23 -43.07 15.91 6.80
CA THR A 23 -42.58 14.54 6.90
C THR A 23 -42.24 14.04 5.50
N ALA A 24 -40.96 13.84 5.21
CA ALA A 24 -40.55 13.14 3.99
C ALA A 24 -39.29 12.26 4.17
N TYR A 25 -38.79 12.12 5.40
CA TYR A 25 -37.80 11.12 5.78
C TYR A 25 -38.15 10.48 7.13
N ASP A 26 -39.41 10.60 7.55
CA ASP A 26 -39.84 10.10 8.86
C ASP A 26 -40.35 8.66 8.66
N GLN A 27 -39.44 7.69 8.62
CA GLN A 27 -39.74 6.31 9.00
C GLN A 27 -39.23 6.02 10.43
N PRO A 28 -39.66 6.77 11.46
CA PRO A 28 -39.04 6.78 12.78
C PRO A 28 -39.06 5.42 13.51
N ASN A 29 -39.75 4.41 12.96
CA ASN A 29 -39.99 3.15 13.64
C ASN A 29 -39.58 1.90 12.85
N THR A 30 -39.47 1.94 11.53
CA THR A 30 -39.22 0.71 10.73
C THR A 30 -37.76 0.30 10.73
N HIS A 31 -36.83 1.24 10.56
CA HIS A 31 -35.38 0.99 10.68
C HIS A 31 -35.02 0.46 12.08
N PRO A 32 -35.44 1.13 13.19
CA PRO A 32 -35.31 0.57 14.53
C PRO A 32 -35.96 -0.81 14.72
N ALA A 33 -37.09 -1.09 14.06
CA ALA A 33 -37.75 -2.40 14.18
C ALA A 33 -36.95 -3.53 13.52
N LEU A 34 -36.38 -3.29 12.33
CA LEU A 34 -35.53 -4.24 11.62
C LEU A 34 -34.23 -4.47 12.38
N THR A 35 -33.59 -3.41 12.87
CA THR A 35 -32.41 -3.48 13.72
C THR A 35 -32.69 -4.27 15.00
N LYS A 36 -33.85 -4.06 15.64
CA LYS A 36 -34.29 -4.90 16.77
C LYS A 36 -34.43 -6.37 16.38
N ALA A 37 -35.08 -6.65 15.24
CA ALA A 37 -35.26 -8.01 14.74
C ALA A 37 -33.91 -8.71 14.47
N ALA A 38 -32.91 -8.00 13.95
CA ALA A 38 -31.54 -8.52 13.78
C ALA A 38 -30.90 -8.86 15.14
N GLY A 39 -31.03 -7.99 16.14
CA GLY A 39 -30.55 -8.24 17.51
C GLY A 39 -31.23 -9.43 18.19
N ASP A 40 -32.55 -9.53 18.07
CA ASP A 40 -33.33 -10.66 18.60
C ASP A 40 -32.95 -11.98 17.90
N PHE A 41 -32.82 -11.96 16.57
CA PHE A 41 -32.43 -13.14 15.80
C PHE A 41 -30.98 -13.57 16.09
N TYR A 42 -30.07 -12.61 16.31
CA TYR A 42 -28.72 -12.87 16.80
C TYR A 42 -28.75 -13.61 18.15
N ASN A 43 -29.51 -13.10 19.12
CA ASN A 43 -29.62 -13.70 20.46
C ASN A 43 -30.20 -15.13 20.45
N LEU A 44 -31.09 -15.42 19.51
CA LEU A 44 -31.64 -16.76 19.28
C LEU A 44 -30.63 -17.69 18.59
N SER A 45 -29.84 -17.16 17.65
CA SER A 45 -28.85 -17.92 16.89
C SER A 45 -27.57 -18.20 17.68
N PHE A 46 -27.20 -17.33 18.60
CA PHE A 46 -25.97 -17.41 19.39
C PHE A 46 -26.24 -17.33 20.90
N PRO A 47 -26.88 -18.35 21.50
CA PRO A 47 -27.38 -18.29 22.88
C PRO A 47 -26.29 -18.18 23.95
N LYS A 48 -25.01 -18.40 23.60
CA LYS A 48 -23.86 -18.29 24.52
C LYS A 48 -23.31 -16.87 24.65
N ASN A 49 -23.48 -16.03 23.63
CA ASN A 49 -22.89 -14.69 23.55
C ASN A 49 -23.99 -13.64 23.29
N LYS A 50 -25.06 -13.67 24.10
CA LYS A 50 -26.20 -12.78 23.90
C LYS A 50 -25.82 -11.31 24.16
N ILE A 51 -26.37 -10.41 23.37
CA ILE A 51 -26.45 -8.99 23.68
C ILE A 51 -27.69 -8.73 24.54
N SER A 52 -27.58 -7.80 25.47
CA SER A 52 -28.64 -7.38 26.38
C SER A 52 -29.75 -6.61 25.66
N GLU A 53 -30.92 -6.52 26.30
CA GLU A 53 -32.01 -5.68 25.80
C GLU A 53 -31.62 -4.20 25.69
N GLU A 54 -30.72 -3.72 26.55
CA GLU A 54 -30.25 -2.34 26.52
C GLU A 54 -29.30 -2.09 25.34
N GLU A 55 -28.42 -3.04 25.03
CA GLU A 55 -27.58 -2.99 23.82
C GLU A 55 -28.43 -3.01 22.54
N ILE A 56 -29.53 -3.77 22.53
CA ILE A 56 -30.50 -3.73 21.42
C ILE A 56 -31.17 -2.36 21.32
N LYS A 57 -31.56 -1.72 22.44
CA LYS A 57 -32.11 -0.35 22.40
C LYS A 57 -31.11 0.67 21.87
N LEU A 58 -29.82 0.50 22.17
CA LEU A 58 -28.77 1.38 21.65
C LEU A 58 -28.58 1.20 20.14
N LEU A 59 -28.62 -0.04 19.63
CA LEU A 59 -28.64 -0.29 18.19
C LEU A 59 -29.84 0.40 17.53
N MET A 60 -31.03 0.26 18.13
CA MET A 60 -32.24 0.92 17.65
C MET A 60 -32.12 2.45 17.66
N LYS A 61 -31.51 3.02 18.70
CA LYS A 61 -31.26 4.46 18.82
C LYS A 61 -30.33 4.94 17.70
N GLY A 62 -29.20 4.27 17.49
CA GLY A 62 -28.27 4.63 16.43
C GLY A 62 -28.89 4.52 15.04
N ALA A 63 -29.74 3.52 14.82
CA ALA A 63 -30.47 3.42 13.56
C ALA A 63 -31.45 4.59 13.37
N TYR A 64 -32.20 4.94 14.41
CA TYR A 64 -33.08 6.11 14.39
C TYR A 64 -32.34 7.43 14.12
N ASP A 65 -31.16 7.59 14.73
CA ASP A 65 -30.36 8.83 14.65
C ASP A 65 -29.65 8.99 13.30
N GLU A 66 -29.24 7.90 12.63
CA GLU A 66 -28.65 7.97 11.27
C GLU A 66 -29.66 8.45 10.24
N ASP A 67 -30.95 8.14 10.43
CA ASP A 67 -32.05 8.61 9.56
C ASP A 67 -32.34 10.12 9.72
N GLN A 68 -31.78 10.77 10.74
CA GLN A 68 -32.03 12.19 11.00
C GLN A 68 -31.21 13.11 10.07
N PRO A 69 -31.78 14.23 9.59
CA PRO A 69 -31.04 15.23 8.83
C PRO A 69 -29.85 15.82 9.62
N PRO A 70 -28.67 16.01 8.99
CA PRO A 70 -28.36 15.88 7.56
C PRO A 70 -27.71 14.53 7.15
N ARG A 71 -27.76 13.48 7.98
CA ARG A 71 -26.97 12.25 7.79
C ARG A 71 -27.46 11.38 6.60
N TRP A 72 -28.76 11.44 6.32
CA TRP A 72 -29.43 10.80 5.16
C TRP A 72 -28.79 11.05 3.78
N LEU A 73 -27.99 12.10 3.64
CA LEU A 73 -27.34 12.45 2.37
C LEU A 73 -26.32 11.42 1.86
N ASN A 74 -25.87 10.48 2.71
CA ASN A 74 -24.91 9.43 2.34
C ASN A 74 -25.54 8.02 2.34
N HIS A 75 -26.86 7.88 2.30
CA HIS A 75 -27.54 6.58 2.47
C HIS A 75 -27.56 5.68 1.23
N SER A 76 -27.24 6.24 0.05
CA SER A 76 -27.29 5.49 -1.20
C SER A 76 -25.99 4.77 -1.55
N TYR A 77 -26.11 3.57 -2.11
CA TYR A 77 -25.00 2.80 -2.65
C TYR A 77 -25.43 1.97 -3.85
N ASP A 78 -25.03 2.39 -5.05
CA ASP A 78 -25.22 1.64 -6.30
C ASP A 78 -24.09 0.61 -6.47
N PRO A 79 -24.36 -0.70 -6.32
CA PRO A 79 -23.35 -1.75 -6.43
C PRO A 79 -22.96 -2.06 -7.88
N VAL A 80 -23.77 -1.66 -8.87
CA VAL A 80 -23.49 -1.90 -10.31
C VAL A 80 -22.47 -0.90 -10.83
N HIS A 81 -22.60 0.37 -10.41
CA HIS A 81 -21.73 1.45 -10.87
C HIS A 81 -20.72 1.91 -9.80
N ASN A 82 -20.80 1.38 -8.58
CA ASN A 82 -20.02 1.80 -7.42
C ASN A 82 -20.12 3.31 -7.17
N LYS A 83 -21.36 3.84 -7.18
CA LYS A 83 -21.67 5.28 -7.08
C LYS A 83 -22.61 5.57 -5.91
N ALA A 84 -22.56 6.80 -5.44
CA ALA A 84 -23.52 7.37 -4.50
C ALA A 84 -24.35 8.45 -5.21
N TRP A 85 -25.17 9.17 -4.44
CA TRP A 85 -25.81 10.38 -4.91
C TRP A 85 -24.76 11.46 -5.26
N VAL A 86 -25.09 12.32 -6.25
CA VAL A 86 -24.13 13.24 -6.87
C VAL A 86 -23.51 14.18 -5.83
N GLY A 87 -22.18 14.15 -5.71
CA GLY A 87 -21.42 14.99 -4.77
C GLY A 87 -21.20 14.39 -3.38
N TYR A 88 -21.72 13.18 -3.11
CA TYR A 88 -21.64 12.52 -1.80
C TYR A 88 -20.90 11.18 -1.84
N ARG A 89 -20.62 10.62 -0.66
CA ARG A 89 -19.96 9.31 -0.52
C ARG A 89 -21.02 8.22 -0.46
N THR A 90 -20.65 6.99 -0.86
CA THR A 90 -21.54 5.82 -0.76
C THR A 90 -21.81 5.48 0.71
N SER A 91 -22.99 4.96 1.04
CA SER A 91 -23.31 4.46 2.39
C SER A 91 -22.27 3.47 2.91
N LYS A 92 -21.76 2.60 2.04
CA LYS A 92 -20.64 1.69 2.32
C LYS A 92 -19.40 2.41 2.88
N VAL A 93 -18.87 3.40 2.14
CA VAL A 93 -17.70 4.19 2.57
C VAL A 93 -18.01 5.05 3.81
N TRP A 94 -19.22 5.60 3.88
CA TRP A 94 -19.70 6.41 5.00
C TRP A 94 -19.79 5.61 6.30
N ALA A 95 -20.24 4.35 6.24
CA ALA A 95 -20.31 3.43 7.37
C ALA A 95 -18.92 3.00 7.87
N MET A 96 -17.95 2.84 6.97
CA MET A 96 -16.66 2.22 7.30
C MET A 96 -15.60 3.19 7.84
N SER A 97 -15.68 4.48 7.53
CA SER A 97 -14.53 5.40 7.69
C SER A 97 -14.81 6.59 8.59
N SER A 98 -14.02 6.72 9.65
CA SER A 98 -13.99 7.91 10.51
C SER A 98 -13.67 9.18 9.72
N ASP A 99 -12.65 9.13 8.86
CA ASP A 99 -12.25 10.26 8.01
C ASP A 99 -13.40 10.71 7.08
N ALA A 100 -14.17 9.75 6.54
CA ALA A 100 -15.32 10.07 5.71
C ALA A 100 -16.39 10.87 6.47
N GLN A 101 -16.65 10.53 7.74
CA GLN A 101 -17.60 11.25 8.59
C GLN A 101 -17.06 12.60 9.09
N GLN A 102 -15.75 12.73 9.30
CA GLN A 102 -15.12 13.95 9.83
C GLN A 102 -14.88 15.07 8.80
N ILE A 103 -14.62 14.73 7.52
CA ILE A 103 -14.31 15.71 6.46
C ILE A 103 -15.51 16.60 6.08
N ASN A 104 -16.73 16.21 6.47
CA ASN A 104 -17.97 16.77 5.93
C ASN A 104 -18.45 18.07 6.63
N LYS A 105 -17.75 18.55 7.67
CA LYS A 105 -18.05 19.81 8.38
C LYS A 105 -18.12 21.03 7.46
N TYR A 106 -17.32 21.06 6.40
CA TYR A 106 -17.25 22.18 5.44
C TYR A 106 -18.26 22.06 4.28
N GLN A 107 -18.71 20.86 3.95
CA GLN A 107 -19.62 20.62 2.82
C GLN A 107 -21.08 20.92 3.20
N TYR A 108 -21.48 20.70 4.46
CA TYR A 108 -22.79 21.07 4.99
C TYR A 108 -22.96 22.58 5.27
N ALA A 109 -21.86 23.28 5.58
CA ALA A 109 -21.84 24.71 5.87
C ALA A 109 -22.09 25.61 4.63
N LEU A 110 -21.94 25.06 3.43
CA LEU A 110 -22.15 25.77 2.16
C LEU A 110 -23.58 25.62 1.61
N ASN A 111 -24.44 24.83 2.25
CA ASN A 111 -25.82 24.63 1.83
C ASN A 111 -26.77 25.57 2.63
N PRO A 112 -27.42 26.56 1.98
CA PRO A 112 -28.23 27.59 2.66
C PRO A 112 -29.42 27.04 3.45
N ILE A 113 -29.86 25.81 3.16
CA ILE A 113 -30.99 25.15 3.83
C ILE A 113 -30.60 24.69 5.25
N PHE A 114 -29.32 24.39 5.49
CA PHE A 114 -28.84 23.76 6.73
C PHE A 114 -27.97 24.69 7.57
N SER A 115 -27.58 25.86 7.05
CA SER A 115 -26.68 26.80 7.72
C SER A 115 -27.24 27.37 9.05
N GLU A 116 -28.56 27.35 9.25
CA GLU A 116 -29.18 27.84 10.49
C GLU A 116 -29.19 26.79 11.62
N LYS A 117 -29.17 25.49 11.30
CA LYS A 117 -29.12 24.39 12.29
C LYS A 117 -27.71 23.97 12.70
N ILE A 118 -26.67 24.31 11.93
CA ILE A 118 -25.28 23.88 12.17
C ILE A 118 -24.57 24.76 13.22
N ASN A 119 -25.13 25.91 13.58
CA ASN A 119 -24.45 26.88 14.47
C ASN A 119 -24.63 26.62 15.96
N ASN A 120 -25.47 25.66 16.36
CA ASN A 120 -25.66 25.27 17.76
C ASN A 120 -25.88 23.75 17.82
N GLU A 121 -24.83 22.98 18.11
CA GLU A 121 -24.80 21.75 18.94
C GLU A 121 -23.68 20.78 18.54
N GLU A 122 -23.28 20.00 19.54
CA GLU A 122 -22.27 18.95 19.57
C GLU A 122 -22.57 17.74 18.65
N ASP A 123 -23.49 17.86 17.68
CA ASP A 123 -24.18 16.72 17.03
C ASP A 123 -23.45 16.05 15.86
N PHE A 124 -22.21 16.43 15.56
CA PHE A 124 -21.41 15.82 14.49
C PHE A 124 -20.35 14.86 15.03
N TYR A 125 -20.78 13.88 15.82
CA TYR A 125 -19.91 12.78 16.23
C TYR A 125 -19.70 11.77 15.10
N ASP A 126 -18.55 11.11 15.12
CA ASP A 126 -18.21 9.97 14.29
C ASP A 126 -18.93 8.72 14.84
N PHE A 127 -19.68 8.04 13.99
CA PHE A 127 -20.40 6.78 14.27
C PHE A 127 -20.02 5.69 13.25
N SER A 128 -18.84 5.81 12.64
CA SER A 128 -18.34 4.78 11.74
C SER A 128 -18.06 3.47 12.47
N TYR A 129 -17.98 2.37 11.71
CA TYR A 129 -17.62 1.06 12.23
C TYR A 129 -16.22 1.03 12.87
N GLU A 130 -15.27 1.79 12.30
CA GLU A 130 -13.94 2.02 12.90
C GLU A 130 -14.07 2.63 14.30
N ARG A 131 -14.94 3.62 14.46
CA ARG A 131 -15.19 4.26 15.76
C ARG A 131 -15.93 3.35 16.75
N ALA A 132 -16.90 2.58 16.29
CA ALA A 132 -17.63 1.63 17.13
C ALA A 132 -16.70 0.59 17.78
N LEU A 133 -15.74 0.04 17.02
CA LEU A 133 -14.74 -0.89 17.55
C LEU A 133 -13.84 -0.24 18.60
N LEU A 134 -13.45 1.02 18.37
CA LEU A 134 -12.62 1.80 19.29
C LEU A 134 -13.35 2.09 20.61
N ASP A 135 -14.60 2.55 20.54
CA ASP A 135 -15.39 2.87 21.73
C ASP A 135 -15.67 1.60 22.55
N TYR A 136 -15.89 0.46 21.90
CA TYR A 136 -16.01 -0.82 22.61
C TYR A 136 -14.71 -1.19 23.32
N ALA A 137 -13.58 -1.05 22.63
CA ALA A 137 -12.26 -1.33 23.18
C ALA A 137 -11.95 -0.46 24.41
N LYS A 138 -12.33 0.83 24.37
CA LYS A 138 -12.21 1.78 25.49
C LYS A 138 -13.14 1.50 26.68
N GLY A 139 -14.06 0.54 26.56
CA GLY A 139 -15.06 0.22 27.58
C GLY A 139 -16.35 1.04 27.48
N ASN A 140 -16.46 1.92 26.47
CA ASN A 140 -17.66 2.71 26.18
C ASN A 140 -18.67 1.90 25.36
N LYS A 141 -19.13 0.77 25.91
CA LYS A 141 -20.02 -0.15 25.22
C LYS A 141 -21.30 0.52 24.71
N ASN A 142 -21.89 1.43 25.49
CA ASN A 142 -23.12 2.09 25.08
C ASN A 142 -22.95 2.87 23.77
N ARG A 143 -21.86 3.64 23.68
CA ARG A 143 -21.50 4.41 22.49
C ARG A 143 -21.17 3.50 21.30
N ALA A 144 -20.50 2.38 21.56
CA ALA A 144 -20.15 1.41 20.55
C ALA A 144 -21.37 0.74 19.90
N PHE A 145 -22.37 0.36 20.70
CA PHE A 145 -23.62 -0.21 20.19
C PHE A 145 -24.50 0.84 19.53
N GLU A 146 -24.49 2.08 20.01
CA GLU A 146 -25.12 3.20 19.31
C GLU A 146 -24.49 3.39 17.92
N ALA A 147 -23.16 3.51 17.82
CA ALA A 147 -22.46 3.63 16.53
C ALA A 147 -22.67 2.41 15.61
N LEU A 148 -22.71 1.20 16.16
CA LEU A 148 -23.10 0.03 15.38
C LEU A 148 -24.54 0.16 14.84
N GLY A 149 -25.46 0.79 15.58
CA GLY A 149 -26.81 1.11 15.11
C GLY A 149 -26.82 1.98 13.85
N HIS A 150 -25.95 2.99 13.77
CA HIS A 150 -25.79 3.80 12.55
C HIS A 150 -25.30 2.97 11.36
N VAL A 151 -24.36 2.05 11.59
CA VAL A 151 -23.88 1.13 10.56
C VAL A 151 -24.98 0.16 10.11
N MET A 152 -25.82 -0.32 11.04
CA MET A 152 -26.95 -1.18 10.73
C MET A 152 -27.98 -0.45 9.86
N HIS A 153 -28.28 0.82 10.15
CA HIS A 153 -29.15 1.65 9.30
C HIS A 153 -28.63 1.75 7.86
N LEU A 154 -27.35 2.07 7.67
CA LEU A 154 -26.77 2.18 6.33
C LEU A 154 -26.79 0.84 5.57
N LEU A 155 -26.69 -0.28 6.29
CA LEU A 155 -26.85 -1.62 5.74
C LEU A 155 -28.32 -1.91 5.38
N GLU A 156 -29.29 -1.43 6.17
CA GLU A 156 -30.73 -1.48 5.86
C GLU A 156 -31.03 -0.70 4.58
N ASP A 157 -30.52 0.52 4.44
CA ASP A 157 -30.70 1.33 3.24
C ASP A 157 -30.02 0.71 2.02
N SER A 158 -28.90 0.03 2.22
CA SER A 158 -28.26 -0.75 1.15
C SER A 158 -29.07 -1.98 0.76
N ASN A 159 -30.19 -2.28 1.43
CA ASN A 159 -31.15 -3.31 1.05
C ASN A 159 -32.43 -2.72 0.43
N VAL A 160 -32.55 -1.40 0.34
CA VAL A 160 -33.71 -0.73 -0.26
C VAL A 160 -33.45 -0.52 -1.77
N PRO A 161 -34.35 -0.97 -2.67
CA PRO A 161 -34.13 -0.88 -4.11
C PRO A 161 -33.82 0.54 -4.61
N GLU A 162 -34.52 1.54 -4.07
CA GLU A 162 -34.37 2.96 -4.37
C GLU A 162 -32.93 3.46 -4.08
N HIS A 163 -32.42 3.17 -2.88
CA HIS A 163 -31.09 3.58 -2.43
C HIS A 163 -29.96 2.85 -3.17
N THR A 164 -30.23 1.67 -3.72
CA THR A 164 -29.28 0.92 -4.54
C THR A 164 -29.34 1.23 -6.04
N ARG A 165 -30.36 1.98 -6.47
CA ARG A 165 -30.59 2.36 -7.88
C ARG A 165 -30.49 3.86 -8.13
N LEU A 166 -30.02 4.60 -7.11
CA LEU A 166 -29.94 6.07 -7.13
C LEU A 166 -31.27 6.71 -7.55
N ASP A 167 -32.37 6.11 -7.08
CA ASP A 167 -33.74 6.53 -7.34
C ASP A 167 -34.30 7.21 -6.08
N ILE A 168 -33.71 8.35 -5.76
CA ILE A 168 -33.92 9.05 -4.48
C ILE A 168 -35.02 10.08 -4.65
N HIS A 169 -36.06 9.99 -3.82
CA HIS A 169 -37.20 10.90 -3.85
C HIS A 169 -37.02 12.06 -2.86
N LEU A 170 -36.76 13.27 -3.38
CA LEU A 170 -36.63 14.49 -2.58
C LEU A 170 -37.99 15.16 -2.41
N TRP A 171 -38.33 15.54 -1.18
CA TRP A 171 -39.63 16.09 -0.76
C TRP A 171 -40.15 17.33 -1.53
N TRP A 172 -39.28 18.07 -2.22
CA TRP A 172 -39.66 19.21 -3.06
C TRP A 172 -40.07 18.82 -4.50
N HIS A 173 -39.91 17.55 -4.90
CA HIS A 173 -40.35 17.02 -6.20
C HIS A 173 -41.68 16.25 -6.14
N GLY A 174 -42.28 16.09 -4.95
CA GLY A 174 -43.65 15.58 -4.80
C GLY A 174 -43.86 14.09 -5.12
N THR A 175 -42.79 13.31 -5.25
CA THR A 175 -42.84 11.83 -5.33
C THR A 175 -42.31 11.23 -4.02
N GLU A 176 -42.92 10.15 -3.54
CA GLU A 176 -42.53 9.42 -2.31
C GLU A 176 -42.23 7.97 -2.70
N SER A 177 -41.21 7.33 -2.12
CA SER A 177 -40.94 5.90 -2.38
C SER A 177 -42.17 5.05 -2.00
N PRO A 178 -42.74 4.27 -2.94
CA PRO A 178 -43.86 3.38 -2.63
C PRO A 178 -43.50 2.32 -1.60
N TYR A 179 -42.27 1.80 -1.66
CA TYR A 179 -41.79 0.77 -0.75
C TYR A 179 -41.63 1.33 0.66
N GLU A 180 -40.87 2.41 0.84
CA GLU A 180 -40.63 3.04 2.13
C GLU A 180 -41.93 3.49 2.79
N LYS A 181 -42.80 4.17 2.04
CA LYS A 181 -44.12 4.60 2.52
C LYS A 181 -44.99 3.45 3.01
N THR A 182 -45.03 2.35 2.27
CA THR A 182 -45.89 1.21 2.59
C THR A 182 -45.33 0.40 3.78
N MET A 183 -44.02 0.40 3.97
CA MET A 183 -43.35 -0.35 5.04
C MET A 183 -43.26 0.41 6.37
N ALA A 184 -43.49 1.73 6.37
CA ALA A 184 -43.60 2.56 7.58
C ALA A 184 -44.64 2.07 8.61
N LYS A 185 -45.54 1.14 8.23
CA LYS A 185 -46.49 0.46 9.13
C LYS A 185 -45.82 -0.46 10.16
N TRP A 186 -44.58 -0.91 9.92
CA TRP A 186 -43.85 -1.81 10.79
C TRP A 186 -43.06 -1.05 11.86
N ASN A 187 -43.18 -1.51 13.10
CA ASN A 187 -42.54 -0.93 14.28
C ASN A 187 -42.06 -2.05 15.22
N PRO A 188 -41.27 -1.71 16.26
CA PRO A 188 -40.68 -2.72 17.15
C PRO A 188 -41.71 -3.60 17.89
N GLN A 189 -42.97 -3.17 17.97
CA GLN A 189 -44.04 -3.90 18.64
C GLN A 189 -44.81 -4.86 17.71
N ASN A 190 -44.81 -4.63 16.40
CA ASN A 190 -45.62 -5.41 15.44
C ASN A 190 -44.79 -6.17 14.39
N ILE A 191 -43.47 -6.01 14.34
CA ILE A 191 -42.61 -6.74 13.40
C ILE A 191 -42.56 -8.25 13.70
N ASP A 192 -42.77 -9.10 12.68
CA ASP A 192 -42.95 -10.55 12.86
C ASP A 192 -41.85 -11.41 12.18
N VAL A 193 -40.82 -10.77 11.63
CA VAL A 193 -39.77 -11.39 10.81
C VAL A 193 -39.04 -12.50 11.57
N VAL A 194 -38.61 -12.24 12.80
CA VAL A 194 -37.85 -13.19 13.64
C VAL A 194 -38.60 -14.51 13.83
N GLN A 195 -39.90 -14.45 14.12
CA GLN A 195 -40.72 -15.64 14.35
C GLN A 195 -40.83 -16.50 13.09
N LYS A 196 -40.90 -15.86 11.91
CA LYS A 196 -40.89 -16.55 10.62
C LYS A 196 -39.54 -17.23 10.35
N LEU A 197 -38.42 -16.55 10.59
CA LEU A 197 -37.08 -17.09 10.37
C LEU A 197 -36.79 -18.31 11.28
N VAL A 198 -37.17 -18.23 12.55
CA VAL A 198 -37.04 -19.34 13.50
C VAL A 198 -37.88 -20.55 13.05
N LYS A 199 -39.14 -20.32 12.64
CA LYS A 199 -40.01 -21.38 12.12
C LYS A 199 -39.43 -22.02 10.85
N GLN A 200 -38.77 -21.22 10.00
CA GLN A 200 -38.11 -21.67 8.78
C GLN A 200 -36.73 -22.30 9.02
N ARG A 201 -36.21 -22.27 10.27
CA ARG A 201 -34.87 -22.77 10.64
C ARG A 201 -33.74 -22.09 9.86
N GLU A 202 -33.92 -20.81 9.55
CA GLU A 202 -32.89 -20.02 8.88
C GLU A 202 -31.70 -19.78 9.81
N LYS A 203 -30.54 -19.46 9.22
CA LYS A 203 -29.30 -19.17 9.94
C LYS A 203 -28.76 -17.80 9.52
N PRO A 204 -28.10 -17.06 10.43
CA PRO A 204 -27.40 -15.82 10.07
C PRO A 204 -26.40 -16.04 8.92
N ILE A 205 -26.29 -15.05 8.04
CA ILE A 205 -25.25 -15.03 7.00
C ILE A 205 -23.96 -14.54 7.63
N LEU A 206 -22.88 -15.31 7.46
CA LEU A 206 -21.58 -15.03 8.08
C LEU A 206 -20.54 -14.73 7.01
N LEU A 207 -20.23 -13.46 6.84
CA LEU A 207 -19.16 -12.97 5.97
C LEU A 207 -17.97 -12.48 6.80
N ASN A 208 -16.79 -12.41 6.17
CA ASN A 208 -15.54 -12.11 6.86
C ASN A 208 -15.17 -10.62 6.91
N SER A 209 -15.99 -9.74 6.34
CA SER A 209 -15.75 -8.29 6.36
C SER A 209 -17.02 -7.49 6.09
N LEU A 210 -17.09 -6.27 6.64
CA LEU A 210 -18.25 -5.38 6.51
C LEU A 210 -18.51 -4.95 5.06
N ASP A 211 -17.46 -4.73 4.27
CA ASP A 211 -17.58 -4.36 2.85
C ASP A 211 -18.34 -5.41 2.04
N LYS A 212 -18.16 -6.70 2.35
CA LYS A 212 -18.89 -7.80 1.72
C LYS A 212 -20.35 -7.86 2.12
N TYR A 213 -20.69 -7.50 3.36
CA TYR A 213 -22.09 -7.38 3.78
C TYR A 213 -22.82 -6.32 2.97
N PHE A 214 -22.20 -5.15 2.76
CA PHE A 214 -22.75 -4.09 1.89
C PHE A 214 -22.88 -4.55 0.43
N ASP A 215 -21.87 -5.23 -0.11
CA ASP A 215 -21.90 -5.72 -1.50
C ASP A 215 -22.96 -6.79 -1.74
N GLU A 216 -23.11 -7.74 -0.80
CA GLU A 216 -24.09 -8.83 -0.94
C GLU A 216 -25.53 -8.33 -0.83
N ILE A 217 -25.81 -7.47 0.15
CA ILE A 217 -27.17 -6.95 0.38
C ILE A 217 -27.59 -5.97 -0.73
N ALA A 218 -26.69 -5.07 -1.13
CA ALA A 218 -26.96 -4.13 -2.22
C ALA A 218 -27.07 -4.85 -3.55
N GLY A 219 -26.20 -5.82 -3.81
CA GLY A 219 -26.24 -6.64 -5.02
C GLY A 219 -27.55 -7.43 -5.12
N TYR A 220 -28.08 -7.94 -4.00
CA TYR A 220 -29.37 -8.62 -3.98
C TYR A 220 -30.53 -7.65 -4.23
N SER A 221 -30.59 -6.52 -3.52
CA SER A 221 -31.63 -5.51 -3.70
C SER A 221 -31.66 -4.96 -5.13
N ASN A 222 -30.50 -4.50 -5.63
CA ASN A 222 -30.37 -3.99 -6.99
C ASN A 222 -30.64 -5.10 -8.04
N GLY A 223 -30.15 -6.33 -7.83
CA GLY A 223 -30.24 -7.39 -8.83
C GLY A 223 -31.62 -8.05 -8.97
N TYR A 224 -32.46 -8.00 -7.93
CA TYR A 224 -33.71 -8.77 -7.86
C TYR A 224 -34.98 -7.92 -7.74
N PHE A 225 -34.88 -6.64 -7.43
CA PHE A 225 -36.03 -5.75 -7.18
C PHE A 225 -35.96 -4.48 -8.02
N PHE A 226 -37.11 -3.96 -8.44
CA PHE A 226 -37.19 -2.67 -9.11
C PHE A 226 -37.33 -1.54 -8.10
N SER A 227 -36.97 -0.32 -8.51
CA SER A 227 -37.46 0.92 -7.90
C SER A 227 -38.41 1.62 -8.89
N GLU A 228 -39.27 2.52 -8.42
CA GLU A 228 -40.42 3.03 -9.19
C GLU A 228 -40.01 3.71 -10.49
N ASP A 229 -38.97 4.57 -10.48
CA ASP A 229 -38.52 5.30 -11.66
C ASP A 229 -37.47 4.51 -12.48
N THR A 230 -37.09 3.31 -12.02
CA THR A 230 -36.11 2.45 -12.71
C THR A 230 -36.66 1.13 -13.22
N ILE A 231 -37.99 0.94 -13.23
CA ILE A 231 -38.64 -0.24 -13.82
C ILE A 231 -38.24 -0.34 -15.31
N PHE A 232 -37.56 -1.44 -15.66
CA PHE A 232 -37.01 -1.68 -17.00
C PHE A 232 -36.10 -0.57 -17.52
N SER A 233 -35.47 0.20 -16.63
CA SER A 233 -34.52 1.24 -17.01
C SER A 233 -33.28 0.62 -17.67
N PRO A 234 -32.80 1.14 -18.81
CA PRO A 234 -31.55 0.67 -19.41
C PRO A 234 -30.33 0.91 -18.52
N LYS A 235 -30.45 1.82 -17.53
CA LYS A 235 -29.41 2.06 -16.51
C LYS A 235 -29.20 0.84 -15.61
N TYR A 236 -30.24 0.04 -15.37
CA TYR A 236 -30.18 -1.16 -14.53
C TYR A 236 -30.71 -2.37 -15.31
N PRO A 237 -29.83 -3.20 -15.91
CA PRO A 237 -30.24 -4.30 -16.79
C PRO A 237 -30.92 -5.47 -16.08
N ASN A 238 -30.89 -5.49 -14.75
CA ASN A 238 -31.62 -6.40 -13.87
C ASN A 238 -32.47 -5.56 -12.90
N PRO A 239 -33.48 -6.13 -12.20
CA PRO A 239 -34.02 -7.46 -12.46
C PRO A 239 -34.79 -7.50 -13.78
N ASN A 240 -34.86 -8.69 -14.35
CA ASN A 240 -35.79 -9.00 -15.44
C ASN A 240 -36.97 -9.80 -14.90
N VAL A 241 -38.16 -9.63 -15.50
CA VAL A 241 -39.33 -10.48 -15.22
C VAL A 241 -39.09 -11.85 -15.83
N ASP A 242 -39.13 -12.90 -15.01
CA ASP A 242 -38.90 -14.28 -15.47
C ASP A 242 -40.13 -14.84 -16.19
N PHE A 243 -41.34 -14.53 -15.69
CA PHE A 243 -42.61 -14.89 -16.31
C PHE A 243 -43.77 -14.01 -15.81
N TRP A 244 -44.87 -13.99 -16.56
CA TRP A 244 -46.09 -13.25 -16.22
C TRP A 244 -47.21 -14.20 -15.78
N LYS A 245 -48.05 -13.77 -14.84
CA LYS A 245 -49.20 -14.55 -14.36
C LYS A 245 -50.39 -13.64 -14.06
N TYR A 246 -51.58 -14.08 -14.47
CA TYR A 246 -52.84 -13.45 -14.09
C TYR A 246 -53.35 -14.05 -12.77
N GLU A 247 -53.68 -13.19 -11.83
CA GLU A 247 -54.28 -13.57 -10.54
C GLU A 247 -55.65 -12.94 -10.37
N ASN A 248 -56.60 -13.70 -9.86
CA ASN A 248 -57.93 -13.19 -9.52
C ASN A 248 -57.88 -12.60 -8.10
N ILE A 249 -58.01 -11.28 -8.01
CA ILE A 249 -58.04 -10.52 -6.77
C ILE A 249 -59.35 -9.75 -6.72
N ASN A 250 -60.18 -10.00 -5.71
CA ASN A 250 -61.47 -9.31 -5.53
C ASN A 250 -62.38 -9.30 -6.78
N ASN A 251 -62.43 -10.41 -7.53
CA ASN A 251 -63.16 -10.57 -8.80
C ASN A 251 -62.59 -9.79 -10.01
N GLU A 252 -61.37 -9.26 -9.93
CA GLU A 252 -60.63 -8.70 -11.07
C GLU A 252 -59.41 -9.55 -11.40
N PHE A 253 -59.15 -9.78 -12.69
CA PHE A 253 -57.94 -10.45 -13.15
C PHE A 253 -56.82 -9.44 -13.31
N VAL A 254 -55.78 -9.54 -12.49
CA VAL A 254 -54.62 -8.62 -12.49
C VAL A 254 -53.38 -9.35 -12.97
N ALA A 255 -52.60 -8.74 -13.86
CA ALA A 255 -51.34 -9.29 -14.36
C ALA A 255 -50.14 -8.85 -13.50
N PHE A 256 -49.39 -9.84 -13.00
CA PHE A 256 -48.13 -9.62 -12.30
C PHE A 256 -46.95 -10.24 -13.04
N GLY A 257 -45.85 -9.50 -13.09
CA GLY A 257 -44.54 -10.03 -13.47
C GLY A 257 -43.90 -10.69 -12.26
N TYR A 258 -43.30 -11.86 -12.43
CA TYR A 258 -42.69 -12.64 -11.37
C TYR A 258 -41.17 -12.73 -11.51
N LYS A 259 -40.48 -12.77 -10.38
CA LYS A 259 -39.04 -13.05 -10.27
C LYS A 259 -38.79 -14.28 -9.43
N THR A 260 -37.84 -15.11 -9.85
CA THR A 260 -37.33 -16.25 -9.09
C THR A 260 -36.21 -15.77 -8.18
N ASP A 261 -36.34 -16.07 -6.89
CA ASP A 261 -35.40 -15.69 -5.84
C ASP A 261 -34.00 -16.34 -6.00
N LYS A 262 -32.95 -15.77 -5.37
CA LYS A 262 -31.52 -16.09 -5.53
C LYS A 262 -31.11 -17.56 -5.32
N ASN A 263 -31.97 -18.34 -4.67
CA ASN A 263 -31.75 -19.77 -4.38
C ASN A 263 -32.70 -20.71 -5.16
N ASN A 264 -33.36 -20.25 -6.22
CA ASN A 264 -34.39 -21.00 -6.97
C ASN A 264 -35.53 -21.57 -6.09
N ALA A 265 -35.75 -20.97 -4.91
CA ALA A 265 -36.59 -21.58 -3.88
C ALA A 265 -38.09 -21.30 -4.08
N LYS A 266 -38.47 -20.04 -4.41
CA LYS A 266 -39.85 -19.61 -4.70
C LYS A 266 -39.84 -18.32 -5.54
N SER A 267 -40.75 -18.21 -6.50
CA SER A 267 -40.97 -16.95 -7.24
C SER A 267 -41.89 -16.01 -6.47
N PHE A 268 -41.69 -14.70 -6.64
CA PHE A 268 -42.46 -13.63 -6.00
C PHE A 268 -42.88 -12.56 -7.02
N ARG A 269 -43.91 -11.77 -6.70
CA ARG A 269 -44.43 -10.70 -7.57
C ARG A 269 -43.41 -9.56 -7.60
N LEU A 270 -42.92 -9.25 -8.79
CA LEU A 270 -41.90 -8.24 -9.04
C LEU A 270 -42.51 -6.88 -9.40
N VAL A 271 -43.57 -6.87 -10.21
CA VAL A 271 -44.20 -5.64 -10.72
C VAL A 271 -45.63 -5.94 -11.18
N ARG A 272 -46.54 -4.96 -11.10
CA ARG A 272 -47.89 -5.05 -11.64
C ARG A 272 -47.99 -4.36 -12.99
N GLN A 273 -48.70 -4.97 -13.93
CA GLN A 273 -49.10 -4.35 -15.19
C GLN A 273 -50.47 -3.68 -15.04
N LEU A 274 -50.62 -2.44 -15.52
CA LEU A 274 -51.89 -1.72 -15.58
C LEU A 274 -52.55 -1.95 -16.96
N ASP A 275 -53.88 -2.14 -16.97
CA ASP A 275 -54.66 -2.26 -18.21
C ASP A 275 -55.03 -0.86 -18.71
N GLU A 276 -54.65 -0.48 -19.94
CA GLU A 276 -55.24 0.69 -20.62
C GLU A 276 -56.19 0.29 -21.75
N LEU A 277 -57.41 0.80 -21.65
CA LEU A 277 -58.35 0.94 -22.76
C LEU A 277 -57.79 1.96 -23.75
N ASN A 278 -57.26 1.42 -24.84
CA ASN A 278 -56.73 2.13 -26.00
C ASN A 278 -57.78 3.06 -26.63
N THR A 279 -57.56 4.39 -26.58
CA THR A 279 -58.13 5.31 -27.58
C THR A 279 -57.12 6.35 -28.05
N ARG A 280 -56.44 6.00 -29.14
CA ARG A 280 -55.80 6.88 -30.15
C ARG A 280 -54.51 7.61 -29.72
N ASN A 281 -53.38 6.91 -29.75
CA ASN A 281 -52.24 7.19 -30.64
C ASN A 281 -51.14 6.12 -30.45
N LEU A 282 -50.53 5.68 -31.56
CA LEU A 282 -49.54 4.61 -31.59
C LEU A 282 -48.22 5.04 -30.92
N VAL A 283 -48.02 4.65 -29.65
CA VAL A 283 -46.89 3.90 -29.04
C VAL A 283 -47.07 4.02 -27.51
N GLU A 284 -47.93 3.19 -26.92
CA GLU A 284 -48.12 3.13 -25.46
C GLU A 284 -47.23 2.02 -24.87
N LYS A 285 -46.24 2.39 -24.05
CA LYS A 285 -45.65 1.46 -23.07
C LYS A 285 -46.80 1.05 -22.15
N THR A 286 -47.06 -0.24 -21.98
CA THR A 286 -47.96 -0.70 -20.90
C THR A 286 -47.48 -0.10 -19.57
N PRO A 287 -48.30 0.70 -18.87
CA PRO A 287 -47.83 1.34 -17.64
C PRO A 287 -47.68 0.26 -16.56
N PHE A 288 -46.47 0.16 -16.00
CA PHE A 288 -46.17 -0.75 -14.89
C PHE A 288 -46.13 0.05 -13.59
N THR A 289 -46.52 -0.57 -12.47
CA THR A 289 -46.48 0.09 -11.16
C THR A 289 -45.89 -0.82 -10.08
N LEU A 290 -45.13 -0.22 -9.17
CA LEU A 290 -44.72 -0.82 -7.91
C LEU A 290 -45.66 -0.49 -6.76
N GLY A 291 -46.60 0.45 -6.91
CA GLY A 291 -47.54 0.87 -5.87
C GLY A 291 -48.60 -0.18 -5.47
N ASP A 292 -48.52 -1.41 -5.97
CA ASP A 292 -49.42 -2.49 -5.59
C ASP A 292 -48.98 -3.15 -4.27
N ASN A 293 -49.87 -3.16 -3.28
CA ASN A 293 -49.59 -3.70 -1.95
C ASN A 293 -49.14 -5.18 -1.96
N LEU A 294 -49.56 -6.00 -2.93
CA LEU A 294 -49.12 -7.40 -2.99
C LEU A 294 -47.67 -7.52 -3.46
N VAL A 295 -47.24 -6.66 -4.39
CA VAL A 295 -45.83 -6.58 -4.83
C VAL A 295 -44.97 -6.10 -3.67
N LEU A 296 -45.37 -5.01 -3.01
CA LEU A 296 -44.59 -4.45 -1.90
C LEU A 296 -44.54 -5.38 -0.69
N ASN A 297 -45.61 -6.13 -0.39
CA ASN A 297 -45.56 -7.15 0.67
C ASN A 297 -44.63 -8.32 0.33
N ASP A 298 -44.55 -8.74 -0.94
CA ASP A 298 -43.57 -9.74 -1.39
C ASP A 298 -42.13 -9.19 -1.29
N TYR A 299 -41.90 -7.92 -1.64
CA TYR A 299 -40.61 -7.24 -1.44
C TYR A 299 -40.21 -7.25 0.04
N TRP A 300 -41.14 -6.85 0.91
CA TRP A 300 -40.91 -6.87 2.36
C TRP A 300 -40.53 -8.25 2.88
N GLU A 301 -41.24 -9.32 2.49
CA GLU A 301 -40.94 -10.67 2.93
C GLU A 301 -39.49 -11.07 2.59
N LYS A 302 -38.99 -10.64 1.45
CA LYS A 302 -37.64 -10.96 0.97
C LYS A 302 -36.57 -10.06 1.58
N LEU A 303 -36.74 -8.74 1.49
CA LEU A 303 -35.75 -7.77 1.90
C LEU A 303 -35.62 -7.75 3.44
N SER A 304 -36.73 -7.77 4.19
CA SER A 304 -36.66 -7.83 5.66
C SER A 304 -35.97 -9.11 6.16
N LYS A 305 -36.21 -10.25 5.50
CA LYS A 305 -35.48 -11.50 5.76
C LYS A 305 -34.00 -11.33 5.48
N ASP A 306 -33.64 -10.84 4.29
CA ASP A 306 -32.25 -10.72 3.88
C ASP A 306 -31.46 -9.83 4.85
N PHE A 307 -32.04 -8.70 5.23
CA PHE A 307 -31.44 -7.82 6.23
C PHE A 307 -31.28 -8.51 7.59
N VAL A 308 -32.32 -9.12 8.16
CA VAL A 308 -32.22 -9.71 9.51
C VAL A 308 -31.16 -10.83 9.57
N LEU A 309 -30.99 -11.60 8.49
CA LEU A 309 -29.95 -12.62 8.41
C LEU A 309 -28.53 -12.03 8.34
N HIS A 310 -28.33 -10.98 7.54
CA HIS A 310 -27.03 -10.29 7.42
C HIS A 310 -26.70 -9.44 8.65
N GLY A 311 -27.68 -8.70 9.17
CA GLY A 311 -27.55 -7.88 10.38
C GLY A 311 -27.17 -8.70 11.61
N ALA A 312 -27.76 -9.88 11.80
CA ALA A 312 -27.30 -10.81 12.84
C ALA A 312 -25.86 -11.29 12.62
N GLY A 313 -25.43 -11.44 11.36
CA GLY A 313 -24.04 -11.70 10.99
C GLY A 313 -23.09 -10.56 11.32
N VAL A 314 -23.49 -9.32 11.05
CA VAL A 314 -22.74 -8.11 11.37
C VAL A 314 -22.59 -7.94 12.87
N ILE A 315 -23.65 -8.15 13.67
CA ILE A 315 -23.55 -8.13 15.14
C ILE A 315 -22.54 -9.17 15.64
N LYS A 316 -22.57 -10.39 15.08
CA LYS A 316 -21.61 -11.43 15.44
C LYS A 316 -20.18 -11.03 15.12
N MET A 317 -19.94 -10.55 13.90
CA MET A 317 -18.63 -10.11 13.43
C MET A 317 -18.11 -8.94 14.27
N PHE A 318 -18.97 -7.96 14.56
CA PHE A 318 -18.62 -6.83 15.40
C PHE A 318 -18.16 -7.28 16.77
N LEU A 319 -18.91 -8.14 17.45
CA LEU A 319 -18.54 -8.61 18.79
C LEU A 319 -17.21 -9.39 18.80
N GLU A 320 -16.98 -10.23 17.79
CA GLU A 320 -15.71 -10.95 17.64
C GLU A 320 -14.53 -9.97 17.42
N GLN A 321 -14.71 -8.98 16.55
CA GLN A 321 -13.69 -7.95 16.27
C GLN A 321 -13.50 -6.97 17.43
N ALA A 322 -14.56 -6.63 18.14
CA ALA A 322 -14.56 -5.67 19.25
C ALA A 322 -13.92 -6.28 20.50
N GLU A 323 -14.12 -7.57 20.76
CA GLU A 323 -13.37 -8.27 21.81
C GLU A 323 -11.88 -8.38 21.48
N GLU A 324 -11.51 -8.60 20.22
CA GLU A 324 -10.11 -8.58 19.82
C GLU A 324 -9.49 -7.17 19.92
N ALA A 325 -10.24 -6.14 19.49
CA ALA A 325 -9.91 -4.74 19.64
C ALA A 325 -9.69 -4.35 21.11
N LYS A 326 -10.56 -4.82 21.99
CA LYS A 326 -10.46 -4.62 23.44
C LYS A 326 -9.21 -5.29 24.01
N LYS A 327 -8.92 -6.55 23.67
CA LYS A 327 -7.68 -7.22 24.12
C LYS A 327 -6.44 -6.48 23.67
N GLU A 328 -6.43 -5.93 22.46
CA GLU A 328 -5.31 -5.14 21.94
C GLU A 328 -5.19 -3.80 22.67
N TYR A 329 -6.30 -3.10 22.91
CA TYR A 329 -6.34 -1.86 23.68
C TYR A 329 -5.89 -2.08 25.14
N GLU A 330 -6.34 -3.15 25.80
CA GLU A 330 -5.91 -3.53 27.14
C GLU A 330 -4.42 -3.92 27.17
N ARG A 331 -3.91 -4.64 26.15
CA ARG A 331 -2.47 -4.92 25.98
C ARG A 331 -1.67 -3.63 25.89
N GLN A 332 -2.13 -2.65 25.10
CA GLN A 332 -1.45 -1.36 24.94
C GLN A 332 -1.56 -0.48 26.19
N LEU A 333 -2.70 -0.47 26.89
CA LEU A 333 -2.85 0.19 28.18
C LEU A 333 -1.97 -0.44 29.26
N ALA A 334 -1.91 -1.77 29.32
CA ALA A 334 -1.02 -2.50 30.22
C ALA A 334 0.44 -2.17 29.91
N PHE A 335 0.82 -2.14 28.63
CA PHE A 335 2.13 -1.69 28.17
C PHE A 335 2.41 -0.22 28.56
N LYS A 336 1.43 0.70 28.46
CA LYS A 336 1.58 2.12 28.85
C LYS A 336 1.60 2.32 30.38
N LYS A 337 0.92 1.46 31.15
CA LYS A 337 0.88 1.48 32.63
C LYS A 337 2.11 0.82 33.24
N GLU A 338 2.62 -0.24 32.61
CA GLU A 338 3.92 -0.84 32.89
C GLU A 338 5.06 0.07 32.44
N SER A 339 4.95 0.81 31.33
CA SER A 339 5.96 1.80 30.93
C SER A 339 5.95 3.05 31.82
N LYS A 340 4.80 3.50 32.33
CA LYS A 340 4.72 4.57 33.37
C LYS A 340 5.19 4.12 34.75
N LYS A 341 4.96 2.86 35.16
CA LYS A 341 5.58 2.30 36.37
C LYS A 341 7.08 2.04 36.17
N SER A 342 7.49 1.64 34.96
CA SER A 342 8.88 1.40 34.59
C SER A 342 9.68 2.69 34.37
N PHE A 343 9.02 3.84 34.15
CA PHE A 343 9.68 5.15 34.12
C PHE A 343 10.09 5.64 35.52
N LEU A 344 9.45 5.12 36.57
CA LEU A 344 9.83 5.30 37.98
C LEU A 344 10.59 4.11 38.58
N GLY A 345 10.83 3.05 37.80
CA GLY A 345 11.70 1.94 38.15
C GLY A 345 12.10 1.18 36.90
N ASN A 346 13.30 1.43 36.37
CA ASN A 346 13.90 0.56 35.35
C ASN A 346 13.64 -0.91 35.69
N ILE A 347 13.26 -1.76 34.71
CA ILE A 347 13.48 -3.24 34.60
C ILE A 347 12.23 -4.01 34.08
N LEU A 348 12.35 -4.61 32.86
CA LEU A 348 11.65 -5.79 32.28
C LEU A 348 10.15 -5.61 31.88
N GLY A 349 9.63 -5.91 30.69
CA GLY A 349 10.06 -6.71 29.53
C GLY A 349 9.09 -7.88 29.31
N PHE A 350 8.25 -7.86 28.26
CA PHE A 350 7.83 -9.01 27.40
C PHE A 350 6.82 -8.58 26.31
N GLY A 351 7.01 -9.05 25.09
CA GLY A 351 6.11 -8.86 23.95
C GLY A 351 6.29 -9.93 22.87
N GLY A 352 5.90 -11.17 23.18
CA GLY A 352 5.62 -12.20 22.18
C GLY A 352 4.11 -12.29 21.91
N GLY A 353 3.70 -12.40 20.65
CA GLY A 353 2.30 -12.62 20.26
C GLY A 353 2.08 -12.60 18.75
N GLU A 354 1.40 -13.62 18.24
CA GLU A 354 1.12 -13.94 16.84
C GLU A 354 0.21 -12.95 16.10
N LYS A 355 0.25 -13.05 14.76
CA LYS A 355 -0.55 -12.32 13.77
C LYS A 355 -2.06 -12.44 14.01
N VAL A 356 -2.75 -11.29 14.06
CA VAL A 356 -4.16 -11.12 13.69
C VAL A 356 -4.30 -9.80 12.90
N ASP A 357 -5.07 -9.82 11.82
CA ASP A 357 -5.40 -8.65 10.97
C ASP A 357 -6.14 -7.58 11.79
N GLY A 358 -5.43 -6.52 12.20
CA GLY A 358 -5.98 -5.40 12.98
C GLY A 358 -5.26 -4.07 12.78
N ILE A 359 -4.47 -3.91 11.71
CA ILE A 359 -3.49 -2.82 11.57
C ILE A 359 -4.14 -1.41 11.48
N LYS A 360 -5.40 -1.28 11.05
CA LYS A 360 -6.10 0.01 11.03
C LYS A 360 -6.51 0.50 12.43
N LEU A 361 -6.92 -0.41 13.32
CA LEU A 361 -7.37 -0.08 14.68
C LEU A 361 -6.23 0.54 15.50
N VAL A 362 -5.01 0.02 15.35
CA VAL A 362 -3.82 0.46 16.10
C VAL A 362 -3.42 1.90 15.74
N GLN A 363 -3.53 2.32 14.48
CA GLN A 363 -3.16 3.68 14.07
C GLN A 363 -4.15 4.75 14.54
N THR A 364 -5.46 4.45 14.57
CA THR A 364 -6.49 5.37 15.07
C THR A 364 -6.44 5.52 16.59
N VAL A 365 -6.17 4.43 17.32
CA VAL A 365 -5.92 4.44 18.79
C VAL A 365 -4.71 5.32 19.13
N LEU A 366 -3.64 5.25 18.35
CA LEU A 366 -2.41 6.03 18.58
C LEU A 366 -2.60 7.54 18.37
N ARG A 367 -3.41 7.95 17.37
CA ARG A 367 -3.68 9.37 17.08
C ARG A 367 -4.50 10.07 18.17
N GLU A 368 -5.55 9.44 18.70
CA GLU A 368 -6.41 10.10 19.71
C GLU A 368 -5.76 10.19 21.10
N VAL A 369 -4.91 9.22 21.46
CA VAL A 369 -4.15 9.28 22.71
C VAL A 369 -3.11 10.42 22.71
N GLU A 370 -2.60 10.80 21.54
CA GLU A 370 -1.72 11.96 21.37
C GLU A 370 -2.49 13.31 21.41
N ASP A 371 -3.75 13.34 20.99
CA ASP A 371 -4.58 14.54 20.97
C ASP A 371 -5.25 14.86 22.33
N GLU A 372 -5.59 13.84 23.13
CA GLU A 372 -6.06 14.04 24.52
C GLU A 372 -4.95 14.58 25.45
N GLU A 373 -3.68 14.20 25.25
CA GLU A 373 -2.55 14.75 26.02
C GLU A 373 -2.22 16.21 25.63
N LYS A 374 -2.56 16.65 24.40
CA LYS A 374 -2.43 18.05 23.99
C LYS A 374 -3.52 18.96 24.55
N ASN A 375 -4.75 18.47 24.70
CA ASN A 375 -5.87 19.26 25.22
C ASN A 375 -5.87 19.43 26.75
N VAL A 376 -5.19 18.54 27.50
CA VAL A 376 -4.99 18.70 28.96
C VAL A 376 -3.83 19.66 29.27
N ALA A 377 -2.94 19.94 28.31
CA ALA A 377 -1.77 20.79 28.50
C ALA A 377 -1.98 22.28 28.16
N SER A 378 -3.16 22.70 27.68
CA SER A 378 -3.38 24.07 27.17
C SER A 378 -4.52 24.87 27.83
N SER A 379 -5.02 24.49 29.01
CA SER A 379 -5.93 25.35 29.77
C SER A 379 -5.18 26.12 30.85
N ASP A 380 -4.54 27.22 30.46
CA ASP A 380 -4.16 28.28 31.40
C ASP A 380 -5.43 28.93 31.96
N VAL A 381 -5.70 28.70 33.24
CA VAL A 381 -6.69 29.46 34.02
C VAL A 381 -5.96 30.67 34.64
N PRO A 382 -6.34 31.93 34.34
CA PRO A 382 -5.82 33.10 35.03
C PRO A 382 -6.37 33.15 36.46
N GLY A 383 -5.48 33.43 37.42
CA GLY A 383 -5.73 33.24 38.85
C GLY A 383 -6.39 34.38 39.63
N THR A 384 -6.03 34.38 40.92
CA THR A 384 -6.47 35.20 42.08
C THR A 384 -7.72 34.63 42.77
N SER A 385 -7.82 34.48 44.09
CA SER A 385 -6.96 34.86 45.23
C SER A 385 -7.43 34.13 46.51
N ASP A 386 -6.52 34.06 47.47
CA ASP A 386 -6.71 34.05 48.93
C ASP A 386 -7.14 32.79 49.72
N ASP A 387 -6.28 32.56 50.73
CA ASP A 387 -6.50 32.07 52.09
C ASP A 387 -6.63 30.56 52.41
N GLY A 388 -5.65 30.11 53.22
CA GLY A 388 -5.98 29.46 54.50
C GLY A 388 -5.81 27.94 54.63
N GLU A 389 -4.60 27.54 55.01
CA GLU A 389 -4.27 26.58 56.10
C GLU A 389 -5.15 25.33 56.40
N GLN A 390 -4.48 24.17 56.41
CA GLN A 390 -4.38 23.19 57.52
C GLN A 390 -4.95 21.74 57.37
N ALA A 391 -4.04 20.79 57.67
CA ALA A 391 -4.19 19.41 58.21
C ALA A 391 -4.87 18.31 57.36
N ARG A 392 -4.22 17.20 57.01
CA ARG A 392 -3.69 16.03 57.79
C ARG A 392 -4.75 15.02 58.27
N SER A 393 -4.35 13.73 58.10
CA SER A 393 -4.88 12.47 58.67
C SER A 393 -6.16 11.97 57.99
N ASP A 394 -6.29 10.73 57.53
CA ASP A 394 -6.09 9.39 58.13
C ASP A 394 -6.35 8.35 57.01
N LEU A 395 -6.03 7.05 57.01
CA LEU A 395 -5.61 6.08 58.01
C LEU A 395 -5.10 4.85 57.25
N GLN A 396 -4.40 4.01 57.99
CA GLN A 396 -3.58 2.89 57.58
C GLN A 396 -4.29 1.54 57.82
N GLU A 397 -3.85 0.54 57.05
CA GLU A 397 -3.64 -0.87 57.44
C GLU A 397 -4.71 -1.99 57.28
N ASN A 398 -4.10 -3.13 56.90
CA ASN A 398 -4.40 -4.53 57.19
C ASN A 398 -5.44 -5.29 56.36
N ILE A 399 -4.95 -6.29 55.60
CA ILE A 399 -5.50 -7.66 55.63
C ILE A 399 -4.36 -8.70 55.61
N THR A 400 -4.44 -9.60 56.58
CA THR A 400 -3.62 -10.77 56.89
C THR A 400 -4.07 -12.05 56.13
N SER A 401 -3.18 -13.03 56.10
CA SER A 401 -3.29 -14.42 55.62
C SER A 401 -4.29 -15.32 56.38
N SER A 402 -4.78 -16.39 55.73
CA SER A 402 -4.76 -17.78 56.28
C SER A 402 -5.31 -18.83 55.29
N ASP A 403 -4.76 -20.03 55.41
CA ASP A 403 -4.79 -21.23 54.54
C ASP A 403 -6.01 -22.20 54.68
N ASP A 404 -5.92 -23.28 53.86
CA ASP A 404 -6.39 -24.68 54.05
C ASP A 404 -7.83 -25.09 53.60
N VAL A 405 -8.17 -26.30 53.07
CA VAL A 405 -7.52 -27.57 52.62
C VAL A 405 -8.61 -28.48 51.97
N ALA A 406 -8.18 -29.53 51.21
CA ALA A 406 -8.85 -30.82 50.84
C ALA A 406 -9.56 -30.91 49.46
N SER A 407 -9.04 -31.65 48.44
CA SER A 407 -9.06 -33.13 48.16
C SER A 407 -10.43 -33.63 47.64
N SER A 408 -10.61 -34.58 46.71
CA SER A 408 -9.83 -35.41 45.77
C SER A 408 -10.85 -36.17 44.86
N ASP A 409 -10.34 -36.87 43.84
CA ASP A 409 -10.90 -38.06 43.16
C ASP A 409 -11.63 -37.94 41.79
N ASP A 410 -10.86 -38.31 40.74
CA ASP A 410 -11.07 -39.30 39.67
C ASP A 410 -12.48 -39.59 39.08
N VAL A 411 -12.54 -39.66 37.73
CA VAL A 411 -12.80 -40.90 36.94
C VAL A 411 -12.73 -40.63 35.42
N ILE A 412 -12.05 -41.55 34.73
CA ILE A 412 -11.80 -41.69 33.28
C ILE A 412 -13.07 -42.09 32.50
N LEU A 413 -13.23 -41.63 31.24
CA LEU A 413 -13.75 -42.46 30.12
C LEU A 413 -13.50 -41.82 28.74
N GLU A 414 -13.05 -42.68 27.82
CA GLU A 414 -12.60 -42.45 26.45
C GLU A 414 -13.67 -41.93 25.48
N SER A 415 -13.25 -41.25 24.41
CA SER A 415 -13.81 -41.55 23.08
C SER A 415 -12.77 -41.35 21.97
N LYS A 416 -12.42 -42.46 21.33
CA LYS A 416 -11.78 -42.53 20.03
C LYS A 416 -12.70 -41.90 18.98
N THR A 417 -12.18 -41.00 18.16
CA THR A 417 -12.62 -40.87 16.76
C THR A 417 -11.42 -40.59 15.88
N SER A 418 -11.04 -41.61 15.10
CA SER A 418 -10.07 -41.54 14.02
C SER A 418 -10.72 -40.87 12.81
N ILE A 419 -10.09 -39.83 12.25
CA ILE A 419 -10.43 -39.32 10.91
C ILE A 419 -9.23 -39.57 10.00
N THR A 420 -9.49 -40.41 9.00
CA THR A 420 -8.61 -40.80 7.90
C THR A 420 -8.32 -39.59 7.01
N VAL A 421 -7.06 -39.17 6.93
CA VAL A 421 -6.59 -38.23 5.90
C VAL A 421 -6.17 -39.06 4.69
N VAL A 422 -6.94 -38.96 3.61
CA VAL A 422 -6.56 -39.49 2.28
C VAL A 422 -5.48 -38.58 1.72
N SER A 423 -4.23 -39.07 1.73
CA SER A 423 -3.10 -38.47 1.02
C SER A 423 -3.01 -39.10 -0.37
N THR A 424 -3.27 -38.32 -1.42
CA THR A 424 -2.95 -38.71 -2.80
C THR A 424 -1.45 -38.49 -3.05
N THR A 425 -0.69 -39.58 -3.01
CA THR A 425 0.70 -39.63 -3.47
C THR A 425 0.71 -39.80 -4.99
N THR A 426 1.36 -38.88 -5.70
CA THR A 426 1.72 -39.10 -7.12
C THR A 426 3.13 -39.67 -7.16
N THR A 427 3.23 -40.93 -7.55
CA THR A 427 4.48 -41.67 -7.74
C THR A 427 5.06 -41.32 -9.11
N THR A 428 6.23 -40.68 -9.15
CA THR A 428 7.03 -40.57 -10.38
C THR A 428 8.15 -41.58 -10.30
N THR A 429 8.04 -42.65 -11.10
CA THR A 429 9.06 -43.67 -11.31
C THR A 429 10.30 -43.08 -12.01
N THR A 430 11.42 -43.10 -11.31
CA THR A 430 12.78 -42.90 -11.85
C THR A 430 13.24 -44.17 -12.56
N THR A 431 13.62 -44.06 -13.83
CA THR A 431 14.47 -45.06 -14.50
C THR A 431 15.89 -44.49 -14.64
N THR A 432 16.84 -45.31 -14.22
CA THR A 432 18.28 -45.07 -14.15
C THR A 432 18.96 -45.35 -15.49
N LEU A 433 19.81 -44.42 -15.95
CA LEU A 433 20.96 -44.75 -16.81
C LEU A 433 22.17 -43.89 -16.41
N ALA A 434 23.30 -44.57 -16.22
CA ALA A 434 24.60 -44.07 -15.76
C ALA A 434 25.40 -43.38 -16.89
N PRO A 435 26.54 -42.70 -16.58
CA PRO A 435 27.06 -41.56 -17.33
C PRO A 435 28.03 -41.94 -18.46
N LYS A 436 28.13 -41.09 -19.48
CA LYS A 436 29.21 -41.14 -20.48
C LYS A 436 29.70 -39.73 -20.85
N VAL A 437 30.86 -39.40 -20.27
CA VAL A 437 31.98 -38.58 -20.76
C VAL A 437 31.69 -37.54 -21.85
N LEU A 438 31.86 -36.26 -21.55
CA LEU A 438 32.07 -35.18 -22.53
C LEU A 438 33.53 -34.69 -22.44
N GLU A 439 34.25 -34.82 -23.54
CA GLU A 439 35.54 -34.17 -23.79
C GLU A 439 35.35 -32.85 -24.57
N ASN A 440 35.97 -31.79 -24.03
CA ASN A 440 36.70 -30.68 -24.66
C ASN A 440 36.35 -30.08 -26.05
N SER A 441 36.14 -28.75 -25.97
CA SER A 441 36.74 -27.66 -26.80
C SER A 441 36.06 -27.25 -28.12
N PRO A 442 36.35 -26.03 -28.65
CA PRO A 442 36.31 -24.71 -28.02
C PRO A 442 35.51 -23.67 -28.86
N GLN A 443 35.30 -22.49 -28.30
CA GLN A 443 34.61 -21.36 -28.95
C GLN A 443 35.36 -20.82 -30.19
N THR A 444 34.60 -20.28 -31.15
CA THR A 444 35.10 -19.25 -32.08
C THR A 444 34.04 -18.18 -32.31
N LEU A 445 34.46 -16.96 -32.07
CA LEU A 445 33.78 -15.68 -32.24
C LEU A 445 33.68 -15.35 -33.75
N VAL A 446 32.51 -14.97 -34.26
CA VAL A 446 32.38 -14.31 -35.57
C VAL A 446 31.35 -13.18 -35.52
N ILE A 447 31.82 -11.99 -35.91
CA ILE A 447 31.10 -10.73 -36.06
C ILE A 447 30.32 -10.76 -37.39
N TYR A 448 29.09 -10.24 -37.44
CA TYR A 448 28.44 -9.91 -38.72
C TYR A 448 27.79 -8.52 -38.74
N SER A 449 28.22 -7.77 -39.75
CA SER A 449 27.70 -6.54 -40.33
C SER A 449 26.30 -6.71 -40.94
N GLY A 450 25.58 -5.59 -41.04
CA GLY A 450 24.19 -5.53 -41.50
C GLY A 450 23.92 -5.95 -42.95
N GLY A 451 22.65 -6.27 -43.19
CA GLY A 451 22.08 -6.53 -44.51
C GLY A 451 20.62 -6.97 -44.41
N SER A 452 19.72 -6.09 -44.85
CA SER A 452 18.28 -6.33 -45.09
C SER A 452 18.06 -7.51 -46.03
N GLN A 453 17.15 -8.44 -45.69
CA GLN A 453 16.16 -9.08 -46.58
C GLN A 453 15.06 -9.79 -45.77
N THR A 454 13.81 -9.51 -46.13
CA THR A 454 12.57 -10.09 -45.62
C THR A 454 12.26 -11.42 -46.31
N PRO A 455 11.81 -12.47 -45.59
CA PRO A 455 11.11 -13.59 -46.22
C PRO A 455 9.61 -13.55 -45.91
N ALA A 456 8.81 -13.67 -46.96
CA ALA A 456 7.37 -13.85 -46.93
C ALA A 456 6.99 -15.26 -46.46
N THR A 457 5.98 -15.37 -45.60
CA THR A 457 5.37 -16.66 -45.22
C THR A 457 3.96 -16.74 -45.82
N THR A 458 3.78 -17.70 -46.72
CA THR A 458 2.52 -18.10 -47.34
C THR A 458 1.76 -19.05 -46.42
N THR A 459 0.51 -18.73 -46.08
CA THR A 459 -0.40 -19.66 -45.39
C THR A 459 -1.61 -19.95 -46.28
N THR A 460 -1.74 -21.21 -46.68
CA THR A 460 -2.83 -21.76 -47.49
C THR A 460 -4.03 -22.05 -46.59
N THR A 461 -5.20 -21.47 -46.87
CA THR A 461 -6.46 -21.75 -46.16
C THR A 461 -7.41 -22.53 -47.06
N THR A 462 -7.79 -23.73 -46.62
CA THR A 462 -8.78 -24.60 -47.25
C THR A 462 -10.20 -24.10 -47.00
N THR A 463 -10.96 -23.85 -48.06
CA THR A 463 -12.36 -23.38 -48.00
C THR A 463 -13.33 -24.56 -47.91
N VAL A 464 -14.15 -24.60 -46.85
CA VAL A 464 -15.35 -25.45 -46.77
C VAL A 464 -16.56 -24.57 -47.05
N THR A 465 -17.29 -24.88 -48.13
CA THR A 465 -18.49 -24.15 -48.55
C THR A 465 -19.72 -24.74 -47.87
N THR A 466 -20.30 -24.02 -46.91
CA THR A 466 -21.67 -24.24 -46.44
C THR A 466 -22.54 -23.09 -46.91
N THR A 467 -23.52 -23.40 -47.76
CA THR A 467 -24.57 -22.48 -48.20
C THR A 467 -25.55 -22.23 -47.05
N THR A 468 -25.48 -21.06 -46.44
CA THR A 468 -26.51 -20.50 -45.55
C THR A 468 -27.18 -19.30 -46.23
N LEU A 469 -28.51 -19.28 -46.19
CA LEU A 469 -29.34 -18.19 -46.70
C LEU A 469 -28.97 -16.88 -45.99
N ALA A 470 -28.80 -15.81 -46.77
CA ALA A 470 -28.37 -14.51 -46.29
C ALA A 470 -29.35 -13.95 -45.23
N PRO A 471 -28.87 -13.56 -44.04
CA PRO A 471 -29.64 -12.67 -43.18
C PRO A 471 -29.74 -11.30 -43.87
N SER A 472 -30.93 -10.69 -43.80
CA SER A 472 -31.15 -9.30 -44.21
C SER A 472 -30.08 -8.39 -43.57
N PRO A 473 -29.52 -7.41 -44.29
CA PRO A 473 -28.50 -6.53 -43.73
C PRO A 473 -29.05 -5.83 -42.47
N PRO A 474 -28.26 -5.71 -41.39
CA PRO A 474 -28.61 -4.83 -40.28
C PRO A 474 -28.77 -3.42 -40.84
N ALA A 475 -29.76 -2.67 -40.34
CA ALA A 475 -29.85 -1.25 -40.61
C ALA A 475 -28.51 -0.60 -40.24
N THR A 476 -27.91 0.09 -41.20
CA THR A 476 -26.63 0.77 -41.08
C THR A 476 -26.70 1.79 -39.95
N GLU A 477 -26.12 1.46 -38.79
CA GLU A 477 -25.85 2.45 -37.76
C GLU A 477 -24.67 3.30 -38.29
N THR A 478 -24.96 4.54 -38.65
CA THR A 478 -23.98 5.46 -39.26
C THR A 478 -22.90 5.80 -38.24
N ALA A 479 -21.65 5.37 -38.48
CA ALA A 479 -20.52 5.74 -37.63
C ALA A 479 -20.35 7.28 -37.58
N LEU A 480 -20.30 7.85 -36.37
CA LEU A 480 -20.09 9.29 -36.14
C LEU A 480 -18.80 9.77 -36.81
N GLY A 481 -18.86 10.96 -37.42
CA GLY A 481 -17.71 11.67 -37.97
C GLY A 481 -16.77 12.20 -36.89
N LYS A 482 -15.55 12.58 -37.30
CA LYS A 482 -14.53 13.17 -36.41
C LYS A 482 -14.70 14.66 -36.16
N VAL A 483 -15.64 15.30 -36.85
CA VAL A 483 -16.08 16.67 -36.60
C VAL A 483 -17.57 16.60 -36.31
N VAL A 484 -17.99 17.22 -35.21
CA VAL A 484 -19.36 17.15 -34.69
C VAL A 484 -19.90 18.54 -34.44
N ILE A 485 -21.24 18.68 -34.46
CA ILE A 485 -21.94 19.91 -34.05
C ILE A 485 -21.91 19.97 -32.53
N ASN A 486 -21.23 20.95 -31.96
CA ASN A 486 -20.88 20.99 -30.53
C ASN A 486 -21.78 21.92 -29.70
N GLU A 487 -22.18 23.06 -30.26
CA GLU A 487 -23.02 24.05 -29.60
C GLU A 487 -23.97 24.71 -30.62
N ILE A 488 -25.20 25.02 -30.17
CA ILE A 488 -26.23 25.68 -30.97
C ILE A 488 -26.93 26.75 -30.13
N ALA A 489 -26.91 28.00 -30.58
CA ALA A 489 -27.64 29.10 -29.94
C ALA A 489 -28.72 29.68 -30.86
N TRP A 490 -29.77 28.90 -31.06
CA TRP A 490 -30.89 29.23 -31.94
C TRP A 490 -31.74 30.42 -31.47
N MET A 491 -31.62 30.82 -30.21
CA MET A 491 -32.45 31.87 -29.59
C MET A 491 -31.85 33.28 -29.65
N GLY A 492 -30.63 33.39 -30.18
CA GLY A 492 -29.84 34.61 -30.12
C GLY A 492 -29.27 34.94 -28.73
N THR A 493 -28.74 36.15 -28.58
CA THR A 493 -28.23 36.67 -27.31
C THR A 493 -29.29 37.48 -26.57
N ALA A 494 -28.91 38.10 -25.44
CA ALA A 494 -29.75 39.09 -24.78
C ALA A 494 -29.83 40.41 -25.55
N SER A 495 -28.82 40.72 -26.37
CA SER A 495 -28.75 41.93 -27.18
C SER A 495 -29.62 41.85 -28.42
N SER A 496 -29.67 40.70 -29.08
CA SER A 496 -30.55 40.51 -30.23
C SER A 496 -30.91 39.03 -30.44
N SER A 497 -32.16 38.79 -30.85
CA SER A 497 -32.63 37.45 -31.24
C SER A 497 -32.09 37.00 -32.60
N SER A 498 -31.41 37.88 -33.34
CA SER A 498 -30.75 37.52 -34.60
C SER A 498 -29.33 37.01 -34.38
N ASP A 499 -28.80 37.15 -33.17
CA ASP A 499 -27.41 36.86 -32.81
C ASP A 499 -27.24 35.34 -32.55
N GLU A 500 -27.58 34.54 -33.55
CA GLU A 500 -27.50 33.08 -33.51
C GLU A 500 -26.09 32.60 -33.87
N TRP A 501 -25.63 31.55 -33.21
CA TRP A 501 -24.37 30.88 -33.58
C TRP A 501 -24.48 29.35 -33.58
N LEU A 502 -23.58 28.73 -34.34
CA LEU A 502 -23.36 27.30 -34.45
C LEU A 502 -21.88 27.01 -34.23
N GLU A 503 -21.55 25.94 -33.53
CA GLU A 503 -20.16 25.55 -33.33
C GLU A 503 -19.91 24.10 -33.76
N LEU A 504 -18.77 23.87 -34.43
CA LEU A 504 -18.26 22.53 -34.71
C LEU A 504 -17.03 22.23 -33.87
N TYR A 505 -16.82 20.95 -33.52
CA TYR A 505 -15.66 20.50 -32.75
C TYR A 505 -14.97 19.31 -33.41
N ASN A 506 -13.63 19.36 -33.51
CA ASN A 506 -12.80 18.25 -33.99
C ASN A 506 -12.45 17.30 -32.85
N THR A 507 -13.02 16.10 -32.83
CA THR A 507 -12.81 15.09 -31.79
C THR A 507 -11.54 14.27 -31.96
N SER A 508 -10.67 14.63 -32.91
CA SER A 508 -9.50 13.82 -33.26
C SER A 508 -8.18 14.52 -32.96
N SER A 509 -7.13 13.71 -32.79
CA SER A 509 -5.75 14.18 -32.60
C SER A 509 -5.06 14.70 -33.87
N LYS A 510 -5.81 14.92 -34.96
CA LYS A 510 -5.30 15.40 -36.24
C LYS A 510 -6.10 16.62 -36.69
N SER A 511 -5.44 17.57 -37.34
CA SER A 511 -6.12 18.68 -38.00
C SER A 511 -7.01 18.14 -39.14
N ILE A 512 -8.24 18.62 -39.25
CA ILE A 512 -9.23 18.19 -40.26
C ILE A 512 -9.60 19.37 -41.14
N ASP A 513 -9.42 19.20 -42.45
CA ASP A 513 -9.88 20.17 -43.44
C ASP A 513 -11.39 20.03 -43.66
N VAL A 514 -12.13 21.10 -43.31
CA VAL A 514 -13.59 21.17 -43.49
C VAL A 514 -13.99 21.98 -44.72
N SER A 515 -13.03 22.38 -45.56
CA SER A 515 -13.28 23.12 -46.81
C SER A 515 -14.34 22.43 -47.68
N GLY A 516 -15.42 23.15 -48.00
CA GLY A 516 -16.48 22.65 -48.88
C GLY A 516 -17.42 21.62 -48.23
N TRP A 517 -17.28 21.36 -46.93
CA TRP A 517 -18.28 20.61 -46.16
C TRP A 517 -19.57 21.41 -46.07
N LYS A 518 -20.67 20.71 -45.80
CA LYS A 518 -22.01 21.29 -45.85
C LYS A 518 -22.74 21.08 -44.52
N LEU A 519 -23.15 22.17 -43.86
CA LEU A 519 -24.01 22.17 -42.68
C LEU A 519 -25.38 22.70 -43.08
N LYS A 520 -26.40 21.84 -43.06
CA LYS A 520 -27.70 22.13 -43.65
C LYS A 520 -28.85 21.80 -42.70
N ALA A 521 -29.82 22.71 -42.59
CA ALA A 521 -31.12 22.45 -42.00
C ALA A 521 -32.08 21.76 -42.98
N GLN A 522 -32.92 20.85 -42.46
CA GLN A 522 -33.82 20.05 -43.29
C GLN A 522 -34.89 20.88 -44.02
N ASP A 523 -35.35 21.98 -43.45
CA ASP A 523 -36.33 22.89 -44.05
C ASP A 523 -35.74 23.78 -45.17
N GLY A 524 -34.42 23.72 -45.37
CA GLY A 524 -33.69 24.38 -46.44
C GLY A 524 -32.94 25.65 -46.05
N THR A 525 -33.05 26.13 -44.80
CA THR A 525 -32.29 27.28 -44.30
C THR A 525 -31.97 27.10 -42.82
N PRO A 526 -30.72 27.26 -42.36
CA PRO A 526 -29.53 27.62 -43.13
C PRO A 526 -28.99 26.48 -44.00
N ASP A 527 -28.38 26.83 -45.14
CA ASP A 527 -27.69 25.91 -46.06
C ASP A 527 -26.24 26.38 -46.26
N ILE A 528 -25.34 25.99 -45.34
CA ILE A 528 -24.01 26.57 -45.20
C ILE A 528 -22.96 25.68 -45.87
N ILE A 529 -22.13 26.26 -46.73
CA ILE A 529 -20.89 25.63 -47.23
C ILE A 529 -19.73 26.19 -46.42
N LEU A 530 -18.97 25.32 -45.75
CA LEU A 530 -17.86 25.72 -44.89
C LEU A 530 -16.68 26.25 -45.72
N ALA A 531 -16.16 27.41 -45.33
CA ALA A 531 -15.06 28.12 -45.99
C ALA A 531 -13.74 27.37 -45.83
N SER A 532 -12.75 27.71 -46.67
CA SER A 532 -11.49 26.96 -46.74
C SER A 532 -10.61 27.11 -45.52
N LYS A 533 -10.84 26.29 -44.49
CA LYS A 533 -10.12 26.31 -43.22
C LYS A 533 -10.10 24.92 -42.59
N SER A 534 -9.00 24.59 -41.91
CA SER A 534 -8.85 23.36 -41.13
C SER A 534 -9.13 23.63 -39.65
N ILE A 535 -9.72 22.64 -38.97
CA ILE A 535 -9.92 22.64 -37.52
C ILE A 535 -8.78 21.85 -36.89
N ASP A 536 -8.00 22.48 -36.02
CA ASP A 536 -6.88 21.85 -35.32
C ASP A 536 -7.34 20.72 -34.39
N PRO A 537 -6.44 19.81 -33.97
CA PRO A 537 -6.77 18.73 -33.04
C PRO A 537 -7.48 19.26 -31.78
N PHE A 538 -8.63 18.69 -31.44
CA PHE A 538 -9.41 19.08 -30.24
C PHE A 538 -9.76 20.58 -30.17
N SER A 539 -9.99 21.20 -31.33
CA SER A 539 -10.31 22.62 -31.47
C SER A 539 -11.72 22.85 -32.07
N PHE A 540 -12.14 24.12 -32.10
CA PHE A 540 -13.51 24.56 -32.42
C PHE A 540 -13.56 25.36 -33.73
N TYR A 541 -14.74 25.37 -34.37
CA TYR A 541 -15.07 26.19 -35.52
C TYR A 541 -16.39 26.93 -35.27
N LEU A 542 -16.32 28.24 -35.09
CA LEU A 542 -17.45 29.10 -34.73
C LEU A 542 -18.09 29.70 -35.97
N LEU A 543 -19.41 29.57 -36.11
CA LEU A 543 -20.20 30.21 -37.15
C LEU A 543 -21.20 31.18 -36.54
N GLU A 544 -21.19 32.43 -36.99
CA GLU A 544 -22.13 33.47 -36.54
C GLU A 544 -23.06 33.88 -37.67
N ARG A 545 -24.30 34.23 -37.29
CA ARG A 545 -25.30 34.65 -38.24
C ARG A 545 -25.16 36.14 -38.56
N THR A 546 -25.27 36.47 -39.85
CA THR A 546 -25.35 37.81 -40.45
C THR A 546 -24.13 38.73 -40.30
N ASP A 547 -23.47 38.76 -39.16
CA ASP A 547 -22.27 39.54 -38.86
C ASP A 547 -21.44 38.86 -37.76
N ASP A 548 -20.27 39.43 -37.45
CA ASP A 548 -19.30 38.93 -36.46
C ASP A 548 -19.46 39.62 -35.09
N ASP A 549 -20.66 40.18 -34.83
CA ASP A 549 -20.95 40.91 -33.60
C ASP A 549 -21.79 40.06 -32.62
N THR A 550 -22.15 38.82 -32.98
CA THR A 550 -22.94 37.90 -32.12
C THR A 550 -22.14 37.55 -30.87
N VAL A 551 -20.88 37.14 -31.04
CA VAL A 551 -19.90 37.02 -29.96
C VAL A 551 -18.83 38.09 -30.15
N SER A 552 -19.19 39.32 -29.80
CA SER A 552 -18.45 40.56 -30.08
C SER A 552 -16.95 40.59 -29.70
N ASP A 553 -16.51 39.74 -28.77
CA ASP A 553 -15.13 39.64 -28.29
C ASP A 553 -14.38 38.38 -28.78
N ILE A 554 -15.04 37.53 -29.57
CA ILE A 554 -14.48 36.29 -30.13
C ILE A 554 -14.86 36.21 -31.61
N SER A 555 -13.91 36.46 -32.51
CA SER A 555 -14.18 36.37 -33.95
C SER A 555 -14.67 34.99 -34.38
N ALA A 556 -15.70 34.94 -35.21
CA ALA A 556 -16.19 33.77 -35.89
C ALA A 556 -15.18 33.27 -36.94
N ASP A 557 -15.21 31.97 -37.20
CA ASP A 557 -14.49 31.37 -38.32
C ASP A 557 -15.21 31.61 -39.65
N GLN A 558 -16.54 31.76 -39.61
CA GLN A 558 -17.36 32.03 -40.78
C GLN A 558 -18.69 32.70 -40.43
N ILE A 559 -19.08 33.68 -41.24
CA ILE A 559 -20.41 34.28 -41.18
C ILE A 559 -21.37 33.52 -42.11
N TYR A 560 -22.59 33.24 -41.65
CA TYR A 560 -23.64 32.59 -42.44
C TYR A 560 -24.94 33.39 -42.47
N THR A 561 -25.83 33.01 -43.39
CA THR A 561 -27.18 33.58 -43.51
C THR A 561 -28.23 32.48 -43.50
N GLY A 562 -29.43 32.79 -43.00
CA GLY A 562 -30.50 31.82 -42.75
C GLY A 562 -30.84 31.77 -41.26
N THR A 563 -32.11 31.52 -40.92
CA THR A 563 -32.61 31.50 -39.54
C THR A 563 -32.67 30.10 -38.98
N LEU A 564 -32.38 29.93 -37.69
CA LEU A 564 -32.75 28.74 -36.94
C LEU A 564 -34.17 28.87 -36.37
N GLY A 565 -34.94 27.80 -36.48
CA GLY A 565 -36.32 27.72 -36.02
C GLY A 565 -36.41 27.55 -34.51
N ASN A 566 -37.22 28.39 -33.85
CA ASN A 566 -37.44 28.32 -32.40
C ASN A 566 -38.14 27.03 -31.93
N SER A 567 -38.76 26.26 -32.83
CA SER A 567 -39.46 25.00 -32.55
C SER A 567 -38.63 23.75 -32.88
N GLY A 568 -37.31 23.90 -32.99
CA GLY A 568 -36.39 22.81 -33.30
C GLY A 568 -36.27 22.52 -34.80
N GLU A 569 -35.06 22.18 -35.22
CA GLU A 569 -34.75 21.76 -36.59
C GLU A 569 -33.94 20.46 -36.60
N ILE A 570 -33.76 19.90 -37.80
CA ILE A 570 -32.78 18.83 -38.04
C ILE A 570 -31.60 19.43 -38.79
N LEU A 571 -30.42 19.41 -38.17
CA LEU A 571 -29.17 19.88 -38.76
C LEU A 571 -28.32 18.68 -39.17
N GLU A 572 -27.89 18.64 -40.43
CA GLU A 572 -26.97 17.64 -40.96
C GLU A 572 -25.63 18.27 -41.33
N LEU A 573 -24.54 17.72 -40.78
CA LEU A 573 -23.17 18.02 -41.19
C LEU A 573 -22.68 16.93 -42.14
N ARG A 574 -22.30 17.31 -43.36
CA ARG A 574 -21.78 16.40 -44.40
C ARG A 574 -20.41 16.86 -44.87
N ASP A 575 -19.52 15.91 -45.16
CA ASP A 575 -18.22 16.24 -45.76
C ASP A 575 -18.35 16.70 -47.22
N SER A 576 -17.22 17.11 -47.82
CA SER A 576 -17.17 17.55 -49.22
C SER A 576 -17.54 16.47 -50.23
N GLY A 577 -17.51 15.19 -49.84
CA GLY A 577 -18.00 14.05 -50.63
C GLY A 577 -19.48 13.75 -50.43
N GLY A 578 -20.18 14.50 -49.57
CA GLY A 578 -21.60 14.34 -49.24
C GLY A 578 -21.89 13.28 -48.16
N LYS A 579 -20.87 12.69 -47.55
CA LYS A 579 -21.05 11.68 -46.49
C LYS A 579 -21.45 12.37 -45.17
N LEU A 580 -22.46 11.83 -44.50
CA LEU A 580 -22.90 12.32 -43.19
C LEU A 580 -21.78 12.14 -42.16
N GLN A 581 -21.47 13.22 -41.44
CA GLN A 581 -20.50 13.27 -40.36
C GLN A 581 -21.22 13.36 -39.03
N ASP A 582 -22.23 14.22 -38.93
CA ASP A 582 -23.01 14.36 -37.71
C ASP A 582 -24.41 14.87 -38.03
N ILE A 583 -25.35 14.58 -37.13
CA ILE A 583 -26.74 14.99 -37.26
C ILE A 583 -27.27 15.37 -35.88
N VAL A 584 -27.98 16.48 -35.80
CA VAL A 584 -28.79 16.86 -34.64
C VAL A 584 -30.24 16.75 -35.09
N SER A 585 -30.95 15.76 -34.55
CA SER A 585 -32.35 15.51 -34.90
C SER A 585 -33.32 16.13 -33.89
N LYS A 586 -34.59 16.22 -34.24
CA LYS A 586 -35.65 16.71 -33.38
C LYS A 586 -36.08 15.65 -32.34
N SER A 587 -36.61 16.05 -31.19
CA SER A 587 -37.31 15.12 -30.29
C SER A 587 -38.69 14.73 -30.85
N ASN A 588 -39.20 13.55 -30.47
CA ASN A 588 -40.58 13.12 -30.78
C ASN A 588 -41.66 14.07 -30.19
N SER A 589 -41.29 15.05 -29.35
CA SER A 589 -42.16 15.98 -28.64
C SER A 589 -42.17 17.42 -29.17
N GLY A 590 -41.43 17.74 -30.24
CA GLY A 590 -41.69 18.98 -30.98
C GLY A 590 -40.69 20.14 -30.86
N GLY A 591 -39.49 19.98 -30.27
CA GLY A 591 -38.50 21.06 -30.06
C GLY A 591 -37.02 20.65 -30.17
N TRP A 592 -36.10 21.61 -29.97
CA TRP A 592 -34.66 21.36 -29.74
C TRP A 592 -34.46 20.49 -28.48
N TYR A 593 -33.39 19.68 -28.43
CA TYR A 593 -33.13 18.83 -27.25
C TYR A 593 -32.77 19.63 -25.99
N ALA A 594 -32.17 20.81 -26.17
CA ALA A 594 -31.89 21.77 -25.11
C ALA A 594 -31.85 23.21 -25.70
N GLY A 595 -31.36 24.14 -24.90
CA GLY A 595 -31.39 25.58 -25.16
C GLY A 595 -32.60 26.24 -24.50
N ASP A 596 -32.40 27.41 -23.92
CA ASP A 596 -33.44 28.19 -23.23
C ASP A 596 -33.52 29.60 -23.80
N ASN A 597 -34.59 29.89 -24.54
CA ASN A 597 -34.83 31.22 -25.10
C ASN A 597 -35.11 32.28 -24.02
N SER A 598 -35.74 31.90 -22.91
CA SER A 598 -36.11 32.86 -21.86
C SER A 598 -34.87 33.40 -21.16
N ASN A 599 -33.90 32.53 -20.93
CA ASN A 599 -32.63 32.89 -20.29
C ASN A 599 -31.46 33.00 -21.28
N LYS A 600 -31.71 32.94 -22.60
CA LYS A 600 -30.71 33.00 -23.67
C LYS A 600 -29.54 32.03 -23.50
N LYS A 601 -29.84 30.80 -23.09
CA LYS A 601 -28.84 29.73 -22.87
C LYS A 601 -28.69 28.88 -24.11
N SER A 602 -27.47 28.73 -24.62
CA SER A 602 -27.19 27.84 -25.74
C SER A 602 -27.48 26.37 -25.38
N MET A 603 -27.68 25.57 -26.42
CA MET A 603 -27.74 24.12 -26.39
C MET A 603 -26.33 23.55 -26.60
N GLU A 604 -25.79 22.89 -25.58
CA GLU A 604 -24.42 22.39 -25.56
C GLU A 604 -24.40 20.86 -25.55
N ARG A 605 -23.50 20.26 -26.35
CA ARG A 605 -23.27 18.81 -26.36
C ARG A 605 -22.51 18.37 -25.10
N VAL A 606 -22.97 17.29 -24.47
CA VAL A 606 -22.42 16.71 -23.23
C VAL A 606 -21.18 15.88 -23.50
N ASN A 607 -21.21 14.99 -24.50
CA ASN A 607 -20.09 14.15 -24.90
C ASN A 607 -19.91 14.22 -26.43
N PRO A 608 -18.86 14.88 -26.94
CA PRO A 608 -18.58 14.99 -28.38
C PRO A 608 -18.35 13.67 -29.10
N LEU A 609 -18.05 12.58 -28.36
CA LEU A 609 -17.87 11.24 -28.92
C LEU A 609 -19.18 10.45 -29.02
N ALA A 610 -20.27 10.97 -28.45
CA ALA A 610 -21.61 10.41 -28.55
C ALA A 610 -22.43 11.10 -29.65
N SER A 611 -23.50 10.43 -30.10
CA SER A 611 -24.32 10.88 -31.22
C SER A 611 -25.01 12.21 -30.95
N GLY A 612 -25.06 13.09 -31.96
CA GLY A 612 -25.84 14.33 -31.92
C GLY A 612 -27.35 14.08 -31.98
N SER A 613 -27.79 12.89 -32.37
CA SER A 613 -29.20 12.47 -32.35
C SER A 613 -29.66 11.95 -30.99
N ASP A 614 -28.76 11.75 -30.03
CA ASP A 614 -29.13 11.32 -28.69
C ASP A 614 -29.59 12.54 -27.87
N SER A 615 -30.87 12.58 -27.50
CA SER A 615 -31.42 13.66 -26.69
C SER A 615 -30.76 13.78 -25.32
N GLY A 616 -30.23 12.69 -24.76
CA GLY A 616 -29.50 12.70 -23.48
C GLY A 616 -28.09 13.29 -23.59
N ASN A 617 -27.61 13.53 -24.80
CA ASN A 617 -26.29 14.08 -25.08
C ASN A 617 -26.27 15.61 -25.25
N TRP A 618 -27.38 16.28 -24.91
CA TRP A 618 -27.51 17.73 -24.99
C TRP A 618 -28.07 18.30 -23.70
N SER A 619 -27.58 19.47 -23.31
CA SER A 619 -28.08 20.19 -22.13
C SER A 619 -27.96 21.70 -22.32
N ASN A 620 -28.66 22.46 -21.48
CA ASN A 620 -28.53 23.91 -21.47
C ASN A 620 -27.15 24.29 -20.92
N ASN A 621 -26.58 25.39 -21.40
CA ASN A 621 -25.48 26.04 -20.69
C ASN A 621 -25.84 26.21 -19.20
N ASN A 622 -24.94 25.81 -18.32
CA ASN A 622 -25.23 25.73 -16.88
C ASN A 622 -25.34 27.13 -16.22
N GLY A 623 -24.99 28.20 -16.93
CA GLY A 623 -25.05 29.58 -16.46
C GLY A 623 -23.90 29.98 -15.53
N VAL A 624 -22.94 29.08 -15.29
CA VAL A 624 -21.73 29.31 -14.47
C VAL A 624 -20.50 29.42 -15.37
N VAL A 625 -20.29 28.44 -16.25
CA VAL A 625 -19.20 28.46 -17.24
C VAL A 625 -19.73 29.12 -18.50
N LYS A 626 -19.15 30.26 -18.85
CA LYS A 626 -19.52 31.10 -19.98
C LYS A 626 -18.27 31.58 -20.70
N ASN A 627 -18.35 31.76 -22.01
CA ASN A 627 -17.26 32.35 -22.78
C ASN A 627 -17.82 33.35 -23.80
N GLY A 628 -17.19 34.53 -23.89
CA GLY A 628 -17.58 35.59 -24.82
C GLY A 628 -18.67 36.54 -24.30
N SER A 629 -18.88 37.61 -25.06
CA SER A 629 -19.77 38.73 -24.76
C SER A 629 -20.64 39.08 -25.96
N ASP A 630 -21.91 39.42 -25.73
CA ASP A 630 -22.81 39.89 -26.78
C ASP A 630 -22.48 41.32 -27.24
N ALA A 631 -23.12 41.80 -28.31
CA ALA A 631 -22.93 43.15 -28.83
C ALA A 631 -23.17 44.28 -27.80
N GLY A 632 -23.93 44.00 -26.72
CA GLY A 632 -24.16 44.91 -25.60
C GLY A 632 -23.08 44.85 -24.51
N GLY A 633 -22.08 43.99 -24.65
CA GLY A 633 -20.99 43.77 -23.69
C GLY A 633 -21.36 42.88 -22.50
N ASN A 634 -22.48 42.16 -22.56
CA ASN A 634 -22.89 41.22 -21.51
C ASN A 634 -22.35 39.82 -21.80
N LEU A 635 -21.95 39.07 -20.77
CA LEU A 635 -21.55 37.68 -20.92
C LEU A 635 -22.69 36.84 -21.51
N ILE A 636 -22.42 36.12 -22.59
CA ILE A 636 -23.39 35.21 -23.19
C ILE A 636 -23.51 33.93 -22.35
N ASN A 637 -24.71 33.36 -22.29
CA ASN A 637 -24.92 32.07 -21.62
C ASN A 637 -24.63 30.92 -22.60
N GLY A 638 -23.38 30.86 -23.07
CA GLY A 638 -22.84 29.82 -23.93
C GLY A 638 -21.33 29.75 -23.82
N THR A 639 -20.71 28.84 -24.55
CA THR A 639 -19.28 28.55 -24.49
C THR A 639 -18.58 28.53 -25.86
N PRO A 640 -18.86 29.49 -26.77
CA PRO A 640 -18.20 29.50 -28.08
C PRO A 640 -16.68 29.57 -27.96
N ARG A 641 -15.99 28.78 -28.78
CA ARG A 641 -14.55 28.49 -28.77
C ARG A 641 -14.00 27.96 -27.45
N ALA A 642 -14.86 27.50 -26.55
CA ALA A 642 -14.48 26.94 -25.27
C ALA A 642 -15.13 25.58 -25.04
N LYS A 643 -14.63 24.88 -24.03
CA LYS A 643 -15.20 23.61 -23.62
C LYS A 643 -16.61 23.81 -23.05
N ASN A 644 -17.57 23.06 -23.57
CA ASN A 644 -18.95 23.09 -23.11
C ASN A 644 -19.07 22.99 -21.59
N SER A 645 -19.99 23.76 -21.01
CA SER A 645 -20.22 23.84 -19.56
C SER A 645 -20.73 22.52 -18.96
N VAL A 646 -21.25 21.64 -19.81
CA VAL A 646 -21.84 20.34 -19.49
C VAL A 646 -20.98 19.16 -19.95
N PHE A 647 -19.73 19.41 -20.37
CA PHE A 647 -18.85 18.37 -20.92
C PHE A 647 -18.53 17.27 -19.91
N VAL A 648 -18.60 16.01 -20.35
CA VAL A 648 -18.16 14.83 -19.58
C VAL A 648 -17.00 14.14 -20.30
N GLY A 649 -15.79 14.24 -19.73
CA GLY A 649 -14.56 13.69 -20.31
C GLY A 649 -14.43 12.17 -20.19
N GLN A 650 -13.62 11.58 -21.06
CA GLN A 650 -13.27 10.16 -21.01
C GLN A 650 -12.02 9.96 -20.16
N LYS A 651 -11.98 8.87 -19.40
CA LYS A 651 -10.76 8.49 -18.68
C LYS A 651 -9.70 7.95 -19.66
N PRO A 652 -8.40 8.16 -19.39
CA PRO A 652 -7.34 7.53 -20.16
C PRO A 652 -7.43 6.00 -20.13
N SER A 653 -7.02 5.35 -21.23
CA SER A 653 -6.97 3.89 -21.30
C SER A 653 -5.95 3.27 -20.34
N LYS A 654 -6.24 2.04 -19.88
CA LYS A 654 -5.35 1.29 -18.99
C LYS A 654 -4.06 0.91 -19.71
N ILE A 655 -2.92 1.14 -19.05
CA ILE A 655 -1.61 0.65 -19.49
C ILE A 655 -1.48 -0.83 -19.14
N SER A 656 -1.23 -1.67 -20.13
CA SER A 656 -1.13 -3.13 -19.98
C SER A 656 0.27 -3.69 -20.21
N ASN A 657 1.24 -2.83 -20.57
CA ASN A 657 2.60 -3.22 -20.93
C ASN A 657 3.68 -2.54 -20.08
N LEU A 658 3.39 -2.18 -18.83
CA LEU A 658 4.44 -1.79 -17.88
C LEU A 658 5.41 -2.96 -17.70
N ALA A 659 6.70 -2.70 -17.92
CA ALA A 659 7.75 -3.70 -17.84
C ALA A 659 9.00 -3.14 -17.15
N ILE A 660 9.75 -4.02 -16.48
CA ILE A 660 11.12 -3.74 -16.03
C ILE A 660 12.05 -3.93 -17.23
N SER A 661 12.74 -2.87 -17.64
CA SER A 661 13.66 -2.90 -18.78
C SER A 661 15.07 -3.33 -18.37
N SER A 662 15.51 -2.95 -17.17
CA SER A 662 16.77 -3.37 -16.55
C SER A 662 16.76 -3.00 -15.06
N TYR A 663 17.69 -3.56 -14.29
CA TYR A 663 17.95 -3.12 -12.93
C TYR A 663 19.44 -3.27 -12.62
N SER A 664 19.97 -2.39 -11.78
CA SER A 664 21.37 -2.42 -11.32
C SER A 664 21.41 -1.92 -9.88
N GLY A 665 21.82 -2.80 -8.96
CA GLY A 665 21.77 -2.51 -7.52
C GLY A 665 20.34 -2.18 -7.08
N GLN A 666 20.15 -0.97 -6.56
CA GLN A 666 18.89 -0.47 -6.00
C GLN A 666 18.05 0.33 -7.01
N THR A 667 18.58 0.54 -8.22
CA THR A 667 17.90 1.29 -9.29
C THR A 667 17.25 0.34 -10.28
N ILE A 668 15.95 0.51 -10.47
CA ILE A 668 15.13 -0.28 -11.39
C ILE A 668 14.63 0.65 -12.49
N ASN A 669 14.83 0.24 -13.74
CA ASN A 669 14.40 0.96 -14.92
C ASN A 669 13.15 0.31 -15.50
N PHE A 670 12.17 1.15 -15.86
CA PHE A 670 10.86 0.76 -16.34
C PHE A 670 10.62 1.31 -17.74
N SER A 671 9.74 0.64 -18.48
CA SER A 671 9.22 1.12 -19.76
C SER A 671 7.75 0.76 -19.94
N TRP A 672 6.99 1.61 -20.62
CA TRP A 672 5.60 1.37 -21.03
C TRP A 672 5.27 2.18 -22.28
N SER A 673 4.12 1.92 -22.91
CA SER A 673 3.62 2.73 -24.03
C SER A 673 2.62 3.76 -23.54
N ALA A 674 2.73 5.00 -24.06
CA ALA A 674 1.78 6.07 -23.79
C ALA A 674 0.33 5.63 -24.08
N PRO A 675 -0.60 5.72 -23.12
CA PRO A 675 -1.98 5.27 -23.31
C PRO A 675 -2.74 6.24 -24.22
N SER A 676 -3.84 5.74 -24.79
CA SER A 676 -4.76 6.57 -25.57
C SER A 676 -5.70 7.25 -24.61
N ASP A 677 -5.99 8.49 -24.91
CA ASP A 677 -7.06 9.29 -24.32
C ASP A 677 -7.80 9.94 -25.50
N LYS A 678 -9.13 9.79 -25.57
CA LYS A 678 -9.88 10.09 -26.80
C LYS A 678 -10.16 11.58 -26.96
N ASP A 679 -9.99 12.34 -25.88
CA ASP A 679 -10.29 13.76 -25.74
C ASP A 679 -9.10 14.56 -25.20
N THR A 680 -8.03 13.90 -24.76
CA THR A 680 -6.79 14.56 -24.30
C THR A 680 -5.57 14.20 -25.16
N PRO A 681 -4.80 15.19 -25.66
CA PRO A 681 -3.53 14.94 -26.31
C PRO A 681 -2.52 14.20 -25.41
N PRO A 682 -1.72 13.25 -25.94
CA PRO A 682 -0.71 12.54 -25.16
C PRO A 682 0.28 13.44 -24.41
N ALA A 683 0.63 14.58 -25.01
CA ALA A 683 1.55 15.57 -24.43
C ALA A 683 1.02 16.18 -23.11
N ASN A 684 -0.30 16.14 -22.90
CA ASN A 684 -0.96 16.69 -21.73
C ASN A 684 -1.31 15.61 -20.69
N LEU A 685 -1.01 14.34 -20.95
CA LEU A 685 -1.19 13.26 -19.99
C LEU A 685 -0.11 13.33 -18.90
N GLN A 686 -0.53 13.15 -17.67
CA GLN A 686 0.35 13.07 -16.51
C GLN A 686 0.36 11.65 -15.96
N TYR A 687 1.52 11.15 -15.54
CA TYR A 687 1.62 9.84 -14.90
C TYR A 687 1.68 9.99 -13.38
N GLU A 688 1.08 9.03 -12.69
CA GLU A 688 1.30 8.78 -11.28
C GLU A 688 1.86 7.36 -11.14
N PHE A 689 3.15 7.25 -10.80
CA PHE A 689 3.84 5.98 -10.65
C PHE A 689 4.03 5.69 -9.16
N ARG A 690 3.62 4.51 -8.72
CA ARG A 690 3.69 4.12 -7.32
C ARG A 690 4.35 2.77 -7.12
N TYR A 691 4.92 2.59 -5.93
CA TYR A 691 5.52 1.34 -5.50
C TYR A 691 5.25 1.05 -4.03
N ALA A 692 5.12 -0.23 -3.71
CA ALA A 692 4.83 -0.72 -2.35
C ALA A 692 5.41 -2.13 -2.14
N THR A 693 5.52 -2.57 -0.90
CA THR A 693 5.90 -3.95 -0.55
C THR A 693 4.73 -4.94 -0.65
N LYS A 694 3.53 -4.43 -0.95
CA LYS A 694 2.30 -5.19 -1.20
C LYS A 694 1.83 -4.97 -2.63
N SER A 695 1.20 -5.99 -3.23
CA SER A 695 0.51 -5.87 -4.52
C SER A 695 -0.65 -4.87 -4.45
N PHE A 696 -0.98 -4.29 -5.60
CA PHE A 696 -2.07 -3.33 -5.79
C PHE A 696 -3.39 -4.03 -6.12
N ASP A 697 -3.80 -4.97 -5.27
CA ASP A 697 -4.99 -5.80 -5.52
C ASP A 697 -6.28 -5.10 -5.06
N LEU A 698 -6.17 -4.19 -4.09
CA LEU A 698 -7.26 -3.32 -3.65
C LEU A 698 -7.00 -1.87 -4.09
N SER A 699 -8.08 -1.11 -4.36
CA SER A 699 -7.96 0.30 -4.72
C SER A 699 -7.31 1.15 -3.63
N THR A 700 -7.45 0.76 -2.36
CA THR A 700 -6.85 1.41 -1.19
C THR A 700 -5.33 1.21 -1.08
N ASP A 701 -4.80 0.12 -1.66
CA ASP A 701 -3.36 -0.14 -1.67
C ASP A 701 -2.63 0.92 -2.51
N TRP A 702 -3.30 1.48 -3.51
CA TRP A 702 -2.78 2.59 -4.31
C TRP A 702 -2.43 3.80 -3.46
N ASP A 703 -3.34 4.21 -2.57
CA ASP A 703 -3.21 5.47 -1.84
C ASP A 703 -2.16 5.43 -0.74
N LEU A 704 -1.91 4.24 -0.16
CA LEU A 704 -0.85 4.00 0.83
C LEU A 704 0.54 3.80 0.21
N ALA A 705 0.61 3.51 -1.09
CA ALA A 705 1.86 3.27 -1.78
C ALA A 705 2.70 4.54 -1.97
N SER A 706 4.01 4.38 -1.98
CA SER A 706 4.97 5.47 -2.18
C SER A 706 4.90 5.98 -3.61
N LYS A 707 4.90 7.30 -3.78
CA LYS A 707 4.90 7.94 -5.11
C LYS A 707 6.33 8.14 -5.61
N SER A 708 6.54 7.84 -6.88
CA SER A 708 7.76 8.22 -7.59
C SER A 708 7.55 9.55 -8.31
N LEU A 709 8.57 10.42 -8.29
CA LEU A 709 8.55 11.75 -8.88
C LEU A 709 9.41 11.80 -10.16
N GLY A 710 9.27 12.87 -10.95
CA GLY A 710 10.10 13.09 -12.14
C GLY A 710 9.70 12.23 -13.34
N LEU A 711 8.39 11.97 -13.49
CA LEU A 711 7.86 11.15 -14.58
C LEU A 711 7.94 11.87 -15.94
N PRO A 712 8.12 11.12 -17.04
CA PRO A 712 8.29 11.71 -18.38
C PRO A 712 6.98 12.24 -18.96
N SER A 713 7.07 13.25 -19.84
CA SER A 713 6.00 13.58 -20.79
C SER A 713 6.23 12.86 -22.13
N VAL A 714 5.16 12.62 -22.89
CA VAL A 714 5.22 11.93 -24.18
C VAL A 714 4.35 12.61 -25.23
N ASP A 715 4.92 12.88 -26.39
CA ASP A 715 4.25 13.71 -27.41
C ASP A 715 3.20 12.95 -28.23
N ASN A 716 3.25 11.61 -28.24
CA ASN A 716 2.43 10.77 -29.11
C ASN A 716 1.97 9.48 -28.43
N PHE A 717 0.76 9.04 -28.78
CA PHE A 717 0.19 7.75 -28.38
C PHE A 717 1.09 6.59 -28.81
N GLY A 718 1.23 5.57 -27.97
CA GLY A 718 2.02 4.38 -28.25
C GLY A 718 3.55 4.56 -28.14
N LYS A 719 4.05 5.81 -28.06
CA LYS A 719 5.47 6.09 -27.86
C LYS A 719 5.92 5.51 -26.52
N THR A 720 7.12 4.91 -26.50
CA THR A 720 7.68 4.33 -25.28
C THR A 720 8.09 5.45 -24.32
N ALA A 721 7.57 5.38 -23.10
CA ALA A 721 8.00 6.14 -21.94
C ALA A 721 8.94 5.28 -21.09
N THR A 722 9.89 5.91 -20.40
CA THR A 722 10.82 5.26 -19.49
C THR A 722 10.91 5.99 -18.17
N HIS A 723 11.11 5.26 -17.08
CA HIS A 723 11.28 5.84 -15.75
C HIS A 723 12.23 5.00 -14.91
N SER A 724 12.91 5.63 -13.94
CA SER A 724 13.83 4.95 -13.05
C SER A 724 13.44 5.21 -11.59
N VAL A 725 13.43 4.15 -10.79
CA VAL A 725 13.17 4.24 -9.34
C VAL A 725 14.35 3.67 -8.59
N THR A 726 14.88 4.44 -7.64
CA THR A 726 15.93 4.00 -6.70
C THR A 726 15.33 3.88 -5.31
N ILE A 727 15.46 2.70 -4.69
CA ILE A 727 14.91 2.41 -3.36
C ILE A 727 16.04 2.08 -2.39
N ASP A 728 16.22 2.85 -1.31
CA ASP A 728 17.25 2.61 -0.27
C ASP A 728 16.80 1.53 0.72
N ASP A 729 16.48 0.34 0.19
CA ASP A 729 16.15 -0.88 0.96
C ASP A 729 16.92 -2.08 0.38
N PHE A 730 17.00 -3.17 1.14
CA PHE A 730 17.71 -4.39 0.74
C PHE A 730 16.88 -5.64 0.98
N ASN A 731 17.03 -6.64 0.10
CA ASN A 731 16.39 -7.95 0.22
C ASN A 731 14.87 -7.89 0.47
N LYS A 732 14.21 -6.84 -0.02
CA LYS A 732 12.75 -6.66 0.03
C LYS A 732 12.19 -6.70 -1.39
N GLN A 733 11.01 -7.29 -1.53
CA GLN A 733 10.25 -7.28 -2.77
C GLN A 733 9.36 -6.03 -2.83
N TYR A 734 9.35 -5.39 -4.00
CA TYR A 734 8.47 -4.27 -4.29
C TYR A 734 7.62 -4.57 -5.51
N PHE A 735 6.38 -4.11 -5.47
CA PHE A 735 5.42 -4.07 -6.56
C PHE A 735 5.37 -2.64 -7.10
N PHE A 736 5.23 -2.51 -8.42
CA PHE A 736 5.22 -1.26 -9.15
C PHE A 736 4.02 -1.21 -10.07
N ALA A 737 3.33 -0.08 -10.08
CA ALA A 737 2.21 0.18 -10.98
C ALA A 737 2.10 1.68 -11.26
N LEU A 738 1.38 2.03 -12.32
CA LEU A 738 1.13 3.43 -12.65
C LEU A 738 -0.32 3.69 -13.07
N LYS A 739 -0.77 4.93 -12.86
CA LYS A 739 -2.00 5.49 -13.41
C LYS A 739 -1.65 6.66 -14.32
N THR A 740 -2.53 6.95 -15.26
CA THR A 740 -2.45 8.13 -16.11
C THR A 740 -3.59 9.05 -15.78
N LYS A 741 -3.33 10.35 -15.75
CA LYS A 741 -4.28 11.41 -15.48
C LYS A 741 -4.38 12.31 -16.71
N ASP A 742 -5.58 12.66 -17.11
CA ASP A 742 -5.83 13.63 -18.18
C ASP A 742 -5.86 15.08 -17.66
N THR A 743 -6.17 16.03 -18.55
CA THR A 743 -6.33 17.45 -18.18
C THR A 743 -7.61 17.75 -17.41
N ASP A 744 -8.58 16.84 -17.46
CA ASP A 744 -9.90 16.98 -16.85
C ASP A 744 -9.95 16.44 -15.42
N GLY A 745 -8.89 15.76 -14.99
CA GLY A 745 -8.78 15.17 -13.67
C GLY A 745 -9.16 13.68 -13.62
N ASN A 746 -9.52 13.06 -14.73
CA ASN A 746 -9.85 11.64 -14.78
C ASN A 746 -8.59 10.79 -14.74
N PHE A 747 -8.66 9.69 -14.00
CA PHE A 747 -7.58 8.72 -13.91
C PHE A 747 -7.91 7.44 -14.67
N SER A 748 -6.90 6.88 -15.33
CA SER A 748 -6.94 5.50 -15.81
C SER A 748 -7.11 4.52 -14.65
N GLU A 749 -7.48 3.29 -14.99
CA GLU A 749 -7.27 2.16 -14.08
C GLU A 749 -5.78 1.96 -13.78
N ILE A 750 -5.49 1.26 -12.69
CA ILE A 750 -4.12 0.84 -12.34
C ILE A 750 -3.60 -0.05 -13.48
N SER A 751 -2.35 0.19 -13.90
CA SER A 751 -1.68 -0.61 -14.93
C SER A 751 -1.59 -2.10 -14.57
N ASN A 752 -1.07 -2.93 -15.48
CA ASN A 752 -0.49 -4.20 -15.05
C ASN A 752 0.62 -3.93 -14.01
N GLN A 753 0.78 -4.86 -13.07
CA GLN A 753 1.77 -4.74 -12.00
C GLN A 753 3.04 -5.50 -12.39
N VAL A 754 4.19 -4.97 -12.01
CA VAL A 754 5.48 -5.68 -12.07
C VAL A 754 6.09 -5.70 -10.67
N ASN A 755 6.95 -6.68 -10.39
CA ASN A 755 7.62 -6.77 -9.10
C ASN A 755 9.11 -7.07 -9.25
N GLN A 756 9.90 -6.63 -8.28
CA GLN A 756 11.33 -6.86 -8.21
C GLN A 756 11.77 -7.04 -6.76
N THR A 757 12.59 -8.06 -6.52
CA THR A 757 13.31 -8.21 -5.24
C THR A 757 14.64 -7.50 -5.32
N LEU A 758 14.89 -6.58 -4.38
CA LEU A 758 16.15 -5.84 -4.28
C LEU A 758 17.29 -6.77 -3.81
N PRO A 759 18.55 -6.53 -4.22
CA PRO A 759 19.70 -7.30 -3.75
C PRO A 759 19.86 -7.28 -2.23
N SER A 760 20.51 -8.31 -1.68
CA SER A 760 20.89 -8.32 -0.26
C SER A 760 21.92 -7.23 0.06
N ALA A 761 21.87 -6.66 1.26
CA ALA A 761 22.83 -5.65 1.71
C ALA A 761 24.28 -6.16 1.76
N VAL A 762 24.45 -7.46 1.99
CA VAL A 762 25.75 -8.13 2.05
C VAL A 762 25.88 -9.04 0.82
N SER A 763 26.96 -8.88 0.05
CA SER A 763 27.21 -9.70 -1.13
C SER A 763 28.05 -10.94 -0.77
N SER A 764 27.80 -12.06 -1.45
CA SER A 764 28.64 -13.26 -1.36
C SER A 764 29.95 -13.13 -2.16
N LEU A 765 30.06 -12.08 -2.98
CA LEU A 765 31.23 -11.75 -3.80
C LEU A 765 32.13 -10.70 -3.13
N SER A 766 31.99 -10.47 -1.82
CA SER A 766 32.72 -9.44 -1.09
C SER A 766 33.23 -9.95 0.26
N TRP A 767 34.37 -9.42 0.69
CA TRP A 767 34.78 -9.46 2.09
C TRP A 767 34.20 -8.22 2.77
N SER A 768 32.91 -8.26 3.07
CA SER A 768 32.14 -7.05 3.38
C SER A 768 32.40 -6.47 4.76
N MET A 769 32.82 -7.26 5.75
CA MET A 769 32.93 -6.84 7.15
C MET A 769 34.00 -7.64 7.91
N SER A 770 34.17 -7.33 9.20
CA SER A 770 34.97 -8.15 10.11
C SER A 770 34.55 -9.62 10.00
N GLY A 771 35.50 -10.55 10.02
CA GLY A 771 35.16 -11.97 9.92
C GLY A 771 34.60 -12.44 8.57
N TYR A 772 34.76 -11.65 7.49
CA TYR A 772 34.26 -11.87 6.12
C TYR A 772 32.77 -11.54 5.92
N ASN A 773 31.88 -12.08 6.75
CA ASN A 773 30.43 -11.95 6.63
C ASN A 773 29.74 -11.88 8.01
N GLN A 774 28.41 -11.74 8.03
CA GLN A 774 27.64 -11.54 9.26
C GLN A 774 27.67 -12.70 10.26
N THR A 775 28.16 -13.87 9.84
CA THR A 775 28.37 -15.06 10.69
C THR A 775 29.83 -15.24 11.10
N HIS A 776 30.70 -14.33 10.69
CA HIS A 776 32.14 -14.38 10.92
C HIS A 776 32.81 -15.71 10.52
N SER A 777 32.43 -16.28 9.38
CA SER A 777 32.94 -17.59 8.94
C SER A 777 34.42 -17.61 8.56
N LEU A 778 35.00 -16.45 8.22
CA LEU A 778 36.40 -16.26 7.81
C LEU A 778 36.85 -17.04 6.57
N LYS A 779 35.91 -17.72 5.89
CA LYS A 779 36.13 -18.48 4.67
C LYS A 779 35.46 -17.81 3.49
N THR A 780 36.25 -17.43 2.50
CA THR A 780 35.76 -16.81 1.26
C THR A 780 35.45 -17.84 0.17
N SER A 781 34.67 -17.43 -0.82
CA SER A 781 34.46 -18.15 -2.09
C SER A 781 35.61 -17.96 -3.09
N PHE A 782 36.51 -17.02 -2.85
CA PHE A 782 37.65 -16.73 -3.72
C PHE A 782 38.87 -17.57 -3.40
N LEU A 783 39.68 -17.87 -4.42
CA LEU A 783 41.04 -18.38 -4.24
C LEU A 783 41.95 -17.23 -3.79
N GLY A 784 42.86 -17.51 -2.87
CA GLY A 784 43.89 -16.55 -2.49
C GLY A 784 45.07 -16.55 -3.46
N PRO A 785 46.10 -15.72 -3.19
CA PRO A 785 47.29 -15.65 -4.04
C PRO A 785 48.08 -16.95 -4.04
N VAL A 786 48.47 -17.38 -5.25
CA VAL A 786 49.34 -18.55 -5.46
C VAL A 786 50.80 -18.18 -5.23
N ALA A 787 51.62 -19.17 -4.83
CA ALA A 787 53.02 -18.95 -4.46
C ALA A 787 53.84 -18.25 -5.54
N SER A 788 53.59 -18.53 -6.83
CA SER A 788 54.30 -17.91 -7.96
C SER A 788 54.05 -16.41 -8.15
N THR A 789 52.96 -15.87 -7.59
CA THR A 789 52.57 -14.45 -7.72
C THR A 789 52.61 -13.71 -6.39
N SER A 790 53.14 -14.36 -5.34
CA SER A 790 53.16 -13.88 -3.95
C SER A 790 54.28 -12.86 -3.71
N ALA A 791 54.15 -11.71 -4.36
CA ALA A 791 54.98 -10.52 -4.14
C ALA A 791 54.07 -9.31 -3.91
N THR A 792 54.56 -8.31 -3.17
CA THR A 792 53.87 -7.03 -3.04
C THR A 792 53.76 -6.34 -4.40
N LYS A 793 52.54 -6.06 -4.86
CA LYS A 793 52.30 -5.35 -6.13
C LYS A 793 52.32 -3.85 -5.96
N TRP A 794 51.61 -3.38 -4.94
CA TRP A 794 51.59 -1.97 -4.57
C TRP A 794 51.37 -1.85 -3.07
N GLY A 795 51.72 -0.68 -2.54
CA GLY A 795 51.33 -0.29 -1.20
C GLY A 795 51.07 1.21 -1.14
N ILE A 796 49.90 1.60 -0.67
CA ILE A 796 49.45 3.00 -0.61
C ILE A 796 49.49 3.44 0.85
N GLN A 797 50.01 4.63 1.10
CA GLN A 797 50.01 5.26 2.41
C GLN A 797 48.96 6.37 2.43
N SER A 798 47.90 6.18 3.22
CA SER A 798 46.80 7.16 3.34
C SER A 798 47.18 8.40 4.16
N LEU A 799 48.13 8.28 5.10
CA LEU A 799 48.50 9.38 6.00
C LEU A 799 50.02 9.65 5.96
N SER A 800 50.40 10.93 5.86
CA SER A 800 51.80 11.39 5.74
C SER A 800 52.62 11.35 7.04
N SER A 801 51.98 11.08 8.19
CA SER A 801 52.60 10.94 9.51
C SER A 801 52.36 9.52 10.06
N PRO A 802 53.31 8.91 10.80
CA PRO A 802 53.14 7.57 11.37
C PRO A 802 51.85 7.51 12.20
N PRO A 803 50.84 6.75 11.75
CA PRO A 803 49.59 6.61 12.46
C PRO A 803 49.73 5.63 13.64
N ILE A 804 48.69 5.54 14.49
CA ILE A 804 48.73 4.77 15.73
C ILE A 804 47.60 3.70 15.77
N SER A 805 46.60 3.78 14.88
CA SER A 805 45.46 2.84 14.86
C SER A 805 44.84 2.65 13.47
N TYR A 806 44.40 1.42 13.17
CA TYR A 806 43.84 1.00 11.87
C TYR A 806 42.66 0.06 12.05
N GLY A 807 41.64 0.22 11.21
CA GLY A 807 40.58 -0.78 11.03
C GLY A 807 41.00 -1.86 10.05
N GLN A 808 40.43 -3.06 10.17
CA GLN A 808 40.58 -4.11 9.17
C GLN A 808 40.07 -3.60 7.80
N PRO A 809 40.77 -3.87 6.69
CA PRO A 809 40.27 -3.51 5.36
C PRO A 809 39.10 -4.41 4.99
N VAL A 810 38.15 -3.89 4.21
CA VAL A 810 37.04 -4.66 3.62
C VAL A 810 37.00 -4.47 2.12
N ILE A 811 36.53 -5.47 1.38
CA ILE A 811 36.47 -5.47 -0.08
C ILE A 811 35.01 -5.48 -0.50
N ALA A 812 34.56 -4.46 -1.23
CA ALA A 812 33.22 -4.42 -1.84
C ALA A 812 33.11 -5.37 -3.03
N SER A 813 31.89 -5.63 -3.49
CA SER A 813 31.60 -6.53 -4.61
C SER A 813 32.19 -6.07 -5.95
N ASN A 814 32.48 -4.78 -6.10
CA ASN A 814 33.17 -4.21 -7.26
C ASN A 814 34.71 -4.22 -7.13
N GLY A 815 35.25 -4.80 -6.05
CA GLY A 815 36.69 -4.86 -5.75
C GLY A 815 37.27 -3.62 -5.06
N THR A 816 36.47 -2.58 -4.79
CA THR A 816 36.94 -1.41 -4.02
C THR A 816 37.29 -1.83 -2.60
N VAL A 817 38.46 -1.41 -2.12
CA VAL A 817 38.92 -1.68 -0.77
C VAL A 817 38.69 -0.46 0.11
N TYR A 818 37.98 -0.63 1.22
CA TYR A 818 37.76 0.40 2.23
C TYR A 818 38.59 0.11 3.46
N TYR A 819 39.30 1.11 3.99
CA TYR A 819 39.99 0.97 5.25
C TYR A 819 40.12 2.31 5.99
N GLY A 820 40.10 2.24 7.31
CA GLY A 820 40.27 3.39 8.21
C GLY A 820 41.70 3.49 8.73
N ALA A 821 42.22 4.71 8.79
CA ALA A 821 43.52 5.02 9.37
C ALA A 821 43.41 6.22 10.32
N SER A 822 44.07 6.18 11.49
CA SER A 822 44.11 7.28 12.45
C SER A 822 45.51 7.46 13.05
N ASN A 823 45.92 8.72 13.24
CA ASN A 823 47.14 9.07 13.98
C ASN A 823 46.89 9.32 15.48
N GLY A 824 45.70 8.97 15.98
CA GLY A 824 45.34 8.97 17.40
C GLY A 824 45.24 10.35 18.07
N THR A 825 45.57 11.44 17.36
CA THR A 825 45.66 12.78 17.97
C THR A 825 45.07 13.90 17.10
N THR A 826 45.24 13.86 15.78
CA THR A 826 44.90 15.01 14.91
C THR A 826 44.17 14.65 13.61
N LEU A 827 44.29 13.43 13.11
CA LEU A 827 43.76 13.04 11.81
C LEU A 827 43.29 11.59 11.80
N ALA A 828 42.06 11.37 11.33
CA ALA A 828 41.56 10.05 10.97
C ALA A 828 40.81 10.10 9.63
N GLN A 829 41.03 9.09 8.81
CA GLN A 829 40.58 9.05 7.43
C GLN A 829 40.06 7.66 7.07
N LEU A 830 38.88 7.60 6.46
CA LEU A 830 38.41 6.41 5.74
C LEU A 830 38.75 6.59 4.27
N SER A 831 39.52 5.68 3.70
CA SER A 831 39.91 5.73 2.28
C SER A 831 39.21 4.65 1.47
N ALA A 832 38.78 5.00 0.25
CA ALA A 832 38.28 4.08 -0.74
C ALA A 832 39.33 3.90 -1.85
N ILE A 833 39.87 2.68 -1.98
CA ILE A 833 40.95 2.35 -2.90
C ILE A 833 40.42 1.46 -4.02
N ALA A 834 40.59 1.89 -5.26
CA ALA A 834 40.24 1.10 -6.43
C ALA A 834 41.17 -0.13 -6.58
N PRO A 835 40.75 -1.21 -7.26
CA PRO A 835 41.55 -2.44 -7.41
C PRO A 835 42.96 -2.23 -8.01
N ASN A 836 43.12 -1.20 -8.84
CA ASN A 836 44.37 -0.78 -9.46
C ASN A 836 45.35 -0.09 -8.48
N GLY A 837 44.94 0.18 -7.24
CA GLY A 837 45.75 0.86 -6.23
C GLY A 837 45.71 2.38 -6.32
N THR A 838 44.66 2.99 -6.89
CA THR A 838 44.44 4.44 -6.81
C THR A 838 43.37 4.78 -5.78
N GLU A 839 43.58 5.83 -4.98
CA GLU A 839 42.52 6.35 -4.11
C GLU A 839 41.40 6.97 -4.95
N SER A 840 40.19 6.44 -4.79
CA SER A 840 38.98 6.95 -5.44
C SER A 840 38.49 8.20 -4.72
N TRP A 841 38.46 8.14 -3.39
CA TRP A 841 38.09 9.24 -2.50
C TRP A 841 38.49 8.88 -1.06
N HIS A 842 38.45 9.88 -0.18
CA HIS A 842 38.54 9.67 1.26
C HIS A 842 37.55 10.56 2.02
N TYR A 843 37.23 10.14 3.24
CA TYR A 843 36.49 10.92 4.23
C TYR A 843 37.39 11.22 5.42
N THR A 844 37.46 12.48 5.81
CA THR A 844 38.24 12.93 6.98
C THR A 844 37.30 13.11 8.17
N ALA A 845 37.50 12.29 9.20
CA ALA A 845 36.75 12.38 10.45
C ALA A 845 37.26 13.57 11.30
N PRO A 846 36.47 14.03 12.30
CA PRO A 846 36.90 15.09 13.22
C PRO A 846 38.24 14.80 13.91
N SER A 847 38.94 15.86 14.31
CA SER A 847 40.23 15.75 14.99
C SER A 847 40.15 14.88 16.25
N GLY A 848 41.13 14.00 16.44
CA GLY A 848 41.16 13.04 17.55
C GLY A 848 40.30 11.78 17.33
N ALA A 849 39.67 11.62 16.17
CA ALA A 849 38.88 10.43 15.87
C ALA A 849 39.73 9.15 15.72
N VAL A 850 39.12 8.00 15.99
CA VAL A 850 39.63 6.68 15.59
C VAL A 850 38.53 5.94 14.83
N ILE A 851 38.79 5.54 13.60
CA ILE A 851 37.84 4.85 12.73
C ILE A 851 37.93 3.34 12.98
N GLY A 852 36.79 2.70 13.28
CA GLY A 852 36.68 1.26 13.44
C GLY A 852 36.71 0.51 12.11
N THR A 853 36.48 -0.81 12.15
CA THR A 853 36.38 -1.62 10.94
C THR A 853 35.15 -1.21 10.11
N PRO A 854 35.31 -0.77 8.85
CA PRO A 854 34.19 -0.43 7.97
C PRO A 854 33.42 -1.67 7.51
N VAL A 855 32.23 -1.45 6.96
CA VAL A 855 31.40 -2.45 6.30
C VAL A 855 31.02 -1.98 4.90
N ALA A 856 31.39 -2.77 3.89
CA ALA A 856 31.02 -2.54 2.49
C ALA A 856 29.70 -3.22 2.16
N LEU A 857 28.71 -2.42 1.74
CA LEU A 857 27.41 -2.89 1.30
C LEU A 857 27.39 -3.20 -0.20
N SER A 858 26.40 -3.97 -0.65
CA SER A 858 26.24 -4.37 -2.06
C SER A 858 25.91 -3.22 -3.01
N ASP A 859 25.42 -2.08 -2.49
CA ASP A 859 25.26 -0.82 -3.23
C ASP A 859 26.57 -0.02 -3.35
N ASN A 860 27.69 -0.59 -2.88
CA ASN A 860 29.00 0.04 -2.72
C ASN A 860 29.01 1.24 -1.77
N SER A 861 27.98 1.41 -0.95
CA SER A 861 28.06 2.30 0.22
C SER A 861 28.88 1.65 1.33
N VAL A 862 29.41 2.47 2.23
CA VAL A 862 30.25 2.02 3.34
C VAL A 862 29.73 2.57 4.66
N LEU A 863 29.67 1.69 5.65
CA LEU A 863 29.28 1.99 7.03
C LEU A 863 30.49 1.89 7.95
N PHE A 864 30.62 2.80 8.90
CA PHE A 864 31.67 2.71 9.92
C PHE A 864 31.31 3.53 11.16
N GLY A 865 31.85 3.12 12.31
CA GLY A 865 31.86 3.92 13.52
C GLY A 865 33.20 4.63 13.68
N TYR A 866 33.20 5.79 14.33
CA TYR A 866 34.44 6.43 14.76
C TYR A 866 34.30 7.09 16.13
N THR A 867 35.35 7.01 16.94
CA THR A 867 35.36 7.46 18.34
C THR A 867 35.87 8.89 18.47
N THR A 868 35.07 9.81 19.03
CA THR A 868 35.51 11.14 19.53
C THR A 868 34.91 11.41 20.93
N ILE A 869 34.85 12.66 21.39
CA ILE A 869 34.08 13.10 22.57
C ILE A 869 32.59 12.74 22.45
N ALA A 870 32.06 12.66 21.22
CA ALA A 870 30.79 12.04 20.85
C ALA A 870 31.05 11.06 19.70
N THR A 871 30.86 9.76 19.93
CA THR A 871 31.10 8.76 18.88
C THR A 871 29.94 8.75 17.90
N GLU A 872 30.24 8.81 16.60
CA GLU A 872 29.24 8.77 15.55
C GLU A 872 29.32 7.50 14.71
N PHE A 873 28.15 7.01 14.32
CA PHE A 873 27.98 5.99 13.29
C PHE A 873 27.64 6.67 11.97
N THR A 874 28.43 6.40 10.92
CA THR A 874 28.34 7.10 9.63
C THR A 874 28.14 6.13 8.47
N LYS A 875 27.23 6.48 7.55
CA LYS A 875 27.07 5.84 6.23
C LYS A 875 27.52 6.80 5.13
N LEU A 876 28.44 6.38 4.27
CA LEU A 876 28.82 7.11 3.07
C LEU A 876 28.34 6.37 1.82
N SER A 877 27.88 7.10 0.83
CA SER A 877 27.58 6.59 -0.52
C SER A 877 28.85 6.09 -1.23
N ALA A 878 28.67 5.42 -2.36
CA ALA A 878 29.78 4.92 -3.19
C ALA A 878 30.75 6.01 -3.67
N SER A 879 30.29 7.27 -3.74
CA SER A 879 31.10 8.44 -4.09
C SER A 879 31.69 9.19 -2.88
N GLY A 880 31.47 8.70 -1.66
CA GLY A 880 32.00 9.30 -0.43
C GLY A 880 31.12 10.38 0.21
N GLY A 881 29.97 10.72 -0.39
CA GLY A 881 29.00 11.64 0.22
C GLY A 881 28.21 10.99 1.37
N ALA A 882 28.07 11.66 2.51
CA ALA A 882 27.38 11.11 3.68
C ALA A 882 25.85 10.95 3.46
N LYS A 883 25.31 9.78 3.83
CA LYS A 883 23.87 9.48 3.85
C LYS A 883 23.24 9.83 5.21
N PHE A 884 23.92 9.53 6.33
CA PHE A 884 23.51 9.96 7.68
C PHE A 884 24.66 9.78 8.69
N ALA A 885 24.54 10.47 9.83
CA ALA A 885 25.38 10.31 11.02
C ALA A 885 24.52 10.32 12.30
N SER A 886 24.86 9.51 13.30
CA SER A 886 24.16 9.48 14.60
C SER A 886 25.12 9.25 15.77
N ALA A 887 24.93 9.97 16.88
CA ALA A 887 25.79 9.91 18.06
C ALA A 887 25.33 8.83 19.05
N ILE A 888 25.97 7.64 19.03
CA ILE A 888 25.47 6.43 19.74
C ILE A 888 26.48 5.87 20.78
N GLY A 889 27.63 6.54 21.00
CA GLY A 889 28.67 6.10 21.93
C GLY A 889 29.69 5.15 21.29
N VAL A 890 30.83 4.84 21.94
CA VAL A 890 32.03 4.25 21.33
C VAL A 890 31.76 2.92 20.62
N ILE A 891 31.98 2.85 19.30
CA ILE A 891 31.75 1.68 18.44
C ILE A 891 33.10 1.16 17.95
N ASN A 892 33.41 -0.11 18.25
CA ASN A 892 34.65 -0.74 17.79
C ASN A 892 34.48 -1.53 16.49
N SER A 893 33.34 -2.23 16.34
CA SER A 893 33.05 -3.09 15.18
C SER A 893 31.54 -3.20 14.98
N VAL A 894 31.12 -3.40 13.74
CA VAL A 894 29.71 -3.42 13.34
C VAL A 894 29.43 -4.61 12.43
N THR A 895 28.23 -5.16 12.53
CA THR A 895 27.76 -6.28 11.72
C THR A 895 26.47 -5.90 11.04
N VAL A 896 26.32 -6.22 9.76
CA VAL A 896 25.13 -5.87 8.98
C VAL A 896 24.43 -7.12 8.49
N ASP A 897 23.12 -7.19 8.64
CA ASP A 897 22.34 -8.32 8.13
C ASP A 897 21.97 -8.18 6.64
N LYS A 898 21.30 -9.20 6.10
CA LYS A 898 20.89 -9.22 4.69
C LYS A 898 19.91 -8.10 4.30
N TYR A 899 19.23 -7.49 5.26
CA TYR A 899 18.26 -6.39 5.09
C TYR A 899 18.89 -5.01 5.31
N GLY A 900 20.17 -4.95 5.68
CA GLY A 900 20.91 -3.71 5.95
C GLY A 900 20.76 -3.20 7.39
N ILE A 901 20.19 -3.99 8.30
CA ILE A 901 20.13 -3.64 9.73
C ILE A 901 21.53 -3.81 10.31
N THR A 902 22.02 -2.78 10.99
CA THR A 902 23.35 -2.74 11.60
C THR A 902 23.27 -3.04 13.08
N TYR A 903 24.12 -3.94 13.56
CA TYR A 903 24.24 -4.37 14.95
C TYR A 903 25.64 -4.07 15.47
N PHE A 904 25.73 -3.50 16.67
CA PHE A 904 27.02 -3.22 17.31
C PHE A 904 26.90 -3.08 18.83
N THR A 905 28.03 -3.29 19.52
CA THR A 905 28.15 -3.06 20.96
C THR A 905 28.89 -1.75 21.24
N THR A 906 28.61 -1.15 22.40
CA THR A 906 29.35 0.01 22.89
C THR A 906 30.15 -0.31 24.16
N THR A 907 31.15 0.51 24.47
CA THR A 907 31.93 0.37 25.72
C THR A 907 31.10 0.52 27.00
N ALA A 908 29.86 1.01 26.88
CA ALA A 908 28.89 1.10 27.98
C ALA A 908 28.01 -0.15 28.10
N ASP A 909 28.44 -1.31 27.57
CA ASP A 909 27.74 -2.59 27.65
C ASP A 909 26.33 -2.57 27.04
N LYS A 910 26.15 -1.80 25.95
CA LYS A 910 24.89 -1.73 25.19
C LYS A 910 25.03 -2.36 23.81
N LEU A 911 24.00 -3.09 23.39
CA LEU A 911 23.79 -3.60 22.04
C LEU A 911 22.74 -2.75 21.33
N TYR A 912 23.04 -2.29 20.12
CA TYR A 912 22.13 -1.50 19.29
C TYR A 912 21.77 -2.25 18.01
N ALA A 913 20.53 -2.02 17.54
CA ALA A 913 20.12 -2.33 16.17
C ALA A 913 19.65 -1.07 15.46
N ILE A 914 20.28 -0.73 14.34
CA ILE A 914 20.03 0.48 13.56
C ILE A 914 19.53 0.08 12.17
N ALA A 915 18.41 0.66 11.74
CA ALA A 915 17.84 0.43 10.41
C ALA A 915 18.75 1.01 9.29
N PRO A 916 18.60 0.57 8.02
CA PRO A 916 19.42 1.04 6.90
C PRO A 916 19.42 2.57 6.66
N ASN A 917 18.38 3.24 7.15
CA ASN A 917 18.17 4.70 7.09
C ASN A 917 18.76 5.45 8.31
N GLY A 918 19.40 4.75 9.25
CA GLY A 918 20.03 5.33 10.43
C GLY A 918 19.14 5.42 11.68
N THR A 919 17.86 5.04 11.60
CA THR A 919 16.96 5.07 12.76
C THR A 919 17.26 3.90 13.70
N GLN A 920 17.36 4.17 15.01
CA GLN A 920 17.46 3.10 16.02
C GLN A 920 16.16 2.28 16.07
N LYS A 921 16.27 0.96 15.89
CA LYS A 921 15.14 0.04 16.02
C LYS A 921 14.89 -0.33 17.49
N TRP A 922 15.95 -0.70 18.18
CA TRP A 922 15.92 -1.10 19.59
C TRP A 922 17.33 -1.01 20.19
N GLN A 923 17.41 -1.08 21.51
CA GLN A 923 18.65 -1.22 22.27
C GLN A 923 18.47 -2.25 23.38
N ALA A 924 19.55 -2.94 23.73
CA ALA A 924 19.61 -3.86 24.88
C ALA A 924 20.87 -3.58 25.70
N THR A 925 20.86 -3.94 26.99
CA THR A 925 22.02 -3.77 27.88
C THR A 925 22.35 -5.11 28.53
N LYS A 926 23.63 -5.48 28.53
CA LYS A 926 24.09 -6.68 29.22
C LYS A 926 25.55 -6.57 29.61
N ASP A 927 25.86 -6.86 30.87
CA ASP A 927 27.20 -6.70 31.43
C ASP A 927 28.27 -7.49 30.66
N GLY A 928 29.37 -6.81 30.36
CA GLY A 928 30.58 -7.39 29.77
C GLY A 928 30.56 -7.56 28.25
N ILE A 929 29.53 -7.07 27.53
CA ILE A 929 29.47 -7.16 26.05
C ILE A 929 30.31 -6.08 25.35
N GLY A 930 30.76 -5.05 26.08
CA GLY A 930 31.45 -3.91 25.51
C GLY A 930 32.73 -4.29 24.79
N GLY A 931 32.80 -3.94 23.50
CA GLY A 931 33.97 -4.14 22.66
C GLY A 931 34.03 -5.47 21.92
N PHE A 932 32.98 -6.31 22.00
CA PHE A 932 32.86 -7.53 21.21
C PHE A 932 32.01 -7.32 19.96
N THR A 933 32.35 -8.00 18.87
CA THR A 933 31.61 -7.88 17.62
C THR A 933 30.43 -8.85 17.62
N PRO A 934 29.17 -8.38 17.48
CA PRO A 934 28.03 -9.28 17.37
C PRO A 934 28.07 -10.06 16.06
N ILE A 935 27.61 -11.31 16.07
CA ILE A 935 27.23 -12.01 14.84
C ILE A 935 25.71 -12.10 14.74
N ILE A 936 25.20 -12.15 13.51
CA ILE A 936 23.78 -12.39 13.26
C ILE A 936 23.60 -13.50 12.24
N TYR A 937 22.72 -14.43 12.58
CA TYR A 937 22.24 -15.43 11.65
C TYR A 937 20.73 -15.61 11.85
N GLN A 938 19.99 -15.54 10.74
CA GLN A 938 18.53 -15.60 10.73
C GLN A 938 17.90 -14.53 11.65
N ASP A 939 17.36 -14.96 12.79
CA ASP A 939 16.60 -14.18 13.75
C ASP A 939 17.33 -14.01 15.10
N LYS A 940 18.61 -14.40 15.19
CA LYS A 940 19.37 -14.37 16.44
C LYS A 940 20.70 -13.65 16.32
N ILE A 941 21.05 -12.95 17.39
CA ILE A 941 22.32 -12.27 17.58
C ILE A 941 23.10 -13.01 18.66
N TYR A 942 24.37 -13.31 18.40
CA TYR A 942 25.26 -13.92 19.38
C TYR A 942 26.45 -13.02 19.67
N ILE A 943 26.79 -12.89 20.95
CA ILE A 943 27.81 -11.96 21.43
C ILE A 943 28.68 -12.65 22.48
N THR A 944 30.00 -12.52 22.33
CA THR A 944 30.94 -12.84 23.39
C THR A 944 30.94 -11.72 24.44
N ALA A 945 31.12 -12.06 25.71
CA ALA A 945 31.18 -11.15 26.82
C ALA A 945 32.25 -11.57 27.84
N ARG A 946 32.66 -10.62 28.68
CA ARG A 946 33.51 -10.87 29.86
C ARG A 946 32.81 -10.42 31.12
N LEU A 947 32.15 -11.36 31.79
CA LEU A 947 31.46 -11.10 33.04
C LEU A 947 32.42 -11.39 34.21
N SER A 948 32.83 -10.34 34.92
CA SER A 948 33.77 -10.45 36.05
C SER A 948 35.06 -11.21 35.72
N GLY A 949 35.57 -11.05 34.49
CA GLY A 949 36.78 -11.73 33.99
C GLY A 949 36.54 -13.10 33.36
N VAL A 950 35.32 -13.64 33.43
CA VAL A 950 34.98 -14.97 32.91
C VAL A 950 34.35 -14.87 31.52
N PRO A 951 34.82 -15.65 30.53
CA PRO A 951 34.18 -15.72 29.22
C PRO A 951 32.71 -16.14 29.33
N THR A 952 31.83 -15.35 28.75
CA THR A 952 30.39 -15.59 28.74
C THR A 952 29.87 -15.35 27.32
N PHE A 953 28.88 -16.10 26.89
CA PHE A 953 28.24 -15.94 25.59
C PHE A 953 26.78 -15.61 25.80
N TYR A 954 26.26 -14.65 25.05
CA TYR A 954 24.88 -14.24 25.10
C TYR A 954 24.22 -14.44 23.74
N ALA A 955 22.92 -14.74 23.78
CA ALA A 955 22.06 -14.67 22.62
C ALA A 955 20.93 -13.68 22.84
N PHE A 956 20.57 -12.99 21.78
CA PHE A 956 19.46 -12.04 21.72
C PHE A 956 18.60 -12.32 20.50
N ASP A 957 17.32 -11.98 20.57
CA ASP A 957 16.43 -11.99 19.42
C ASP A 957 16.73 -10.76 18.54
N ALA A 958 16.93 -10.96 17.24
CA ALA A 958 17.27 -9.89 16.32
C ALA A 958 16.10 -8.94 16.03
N LYS A 959 14.87 -9.38 16.28
CA LYS A 959 13.63 -8.62 16.03
C LYS A 959 13.49 -7.44 16.99
N ASP A 960 13.73 -7.69 18.28
CA ASP A 960 13.46 -6.73 19.36
C ASP A 960 14.61 -6.55 20.37
N GLY A 961 15.69 -7.32 20.25
CA GLY A 961 16.83 -7.27 21.15
C GLY A 961 16.59 -7.96 22.49
N SER A 962 15.51 -8.72 22.64
CA SER A 962 15.22 -9.45 23.87
C SER A 962 16.31 -10.49 24.15
N PHE A 963 16.71 -10.59 25.41
CA PHE A 963 17.69 -11.57 25.86
C PHE A 963 17.10 -12.98 25.82
N LEU A 964 17.80 -13.92 25.19
CA LEU A 964 17.36 -15.30 25.06
C LEU A 964 18.05 -16.21 26.08
N TRP A 965 19.39 -16.22 26.10
CA TRP A 965 20.17 -17.08 26.99
C TRP A 965 21.57 -16.54 27.23
N SER A 966 22.19 -17.02 28.31
CA SER A 966 23.62 -16.81 28.61
C SER A 966 24.30 -18.12 28.93
N LYS A 967 25.54 -18.27 28.48
CA LYS A 967 26.40 -19.40 28.83
C LYS A 967 27.75 -18.90 29.32
N THR A 968 28.04 -19.13 30.59
CA THR A 968 29.35 -18.86 31.19
C THR A 968 30.24 -20.09 31.13
N MET A 969 31.51 -19.86 30.85
CA MET A 969 32.55 -20.86 30.77
C MET A 969 33.25 -21.07 32.10
N SER A 970 33.41 -22.33 32.50
CA SER A 970 34.36 -22.66 33.58
C SER A 970 35.76 -22.76 32.99
N THR A 971 36.62 -21.79 33.32
CA THR A 971 38.05 -21.83 32.99
C THR A 971 38.86 -22.17 34.25
N ASN A 972 40.01 -22.83 34.07
CA ASN A 972 40.90 -23.19 35.17
C ASN A 972 41.62 -21.98 35.79
N SER A 973 41.45 -20.78 35.21
CA SER A 973 41.93 -19.51 35.75
C SER A 973 40.95 -18.38 35.42
N PRO A 974 40.30 -17.78 36.43
CA PRO A 974 39.29 -16.74 36.23
C PRO A 974 39.87 -15.34 35.94
N SER A 975 41.19 -15.14 35.99
CA SER A 975 41.79 -13.80 35.99
C SER A 975 42.64 -13.43 34.77
N CYS A 976 42.84 -14.31 33.76
CA CYS A 976 43.88 -14.05 32.76
C CYS A 976 43.59 -14.35 31.27
N CYS A 977 42.43 -14.88 30.87
CA CYS A 977 42.31 -15.42 29.51
C CYS A 977 41.58 -14.50 28.54
N GLY A 978 42.18 -14.29 27.35
CA GLY A 978 41.49 -13.76 26.19
C GLY A 978 40.44 -14.76 25.68
N VAL A 979 39.25 -14.28 25.34
CA VAL A 979 38.23 -15.04 24.59
C VAL A 979 38.12 -14.44 23.20
N SER A 980 37.97 -15.29 22.19
CA SER A 980 37.75 -14.86 20.80
C SER A 980 36.32 -14.34 20.59
N ASP A 981 36.12 -13.54 19.54
CA ASP A 981 34.76 -13.37 19.00
C ASP A 981 34.21 -14.74 18.53
N ILE A 982 32.89 -14.88 18.52
CA ILE A 982 32.20 -16.08 18.02
C ILE A 982 32.23 -16.11 16.49
N SER A 983 32.37 -17.32 15.93
CA SER A 983 32.00 -17.63 14.54
C SER A 983 30.81 -18.59 14.51
N TYR A 984 30.01 -18.55 13.44
CA TYR A 984 28.86 -19.43 13.27
C TYR A 984 28.99 -20.25 11.99
N ASP A 985 28.89 -21.58 12.14
CA ASP A 985 28.87 -22.56 11.06
C ASP A 985 27.43 -22.75 10.59
N SER A 986 27.06 -22.04 9.52
CA SER A 986 25.72 -22.08 8.95
C SER A 986 25.36 -23.40 8.28
N ALA A 987 26.34 -24.24 7.94
CA ALA A 987 26.09 -25.56 7.38
C ALA A 987 25.67 -26.57 8.45
N ASN A 988 26.18 -26.43 9.68
CA ASN A 988 25.95 -27.37 10.76
C ASN A 988 25.14 -26.81 11.96
N ASP A 989 24.77 -25.53 11.92
CA ASP A 989 24.00 -24.81 12.97
C ASP A 989 24.72 -24.80 14.34
N TYR A 990 26.03 -24.49 14.33
CA TYR A 990 26.86 -24.42 15.54
C TYR A 990 27.63 -23.11 15.66
N LEU A 991 27.80 -22.66 16.90
CA LEU A 991 28.65 -21.54 17.29
C LEU A 991 30.01 -22.09 17.76
N TYR A 992 31.08 -21.44 17.32
CA TYR A 992 32.44 -21.74 17.74
C TYR A 992 33.13 -20.53 18.36
N ALA A 993 33.76 -20.75 19.50
CA ALA A 993 34.61 -19.77 20.16
C ALA A 993 35.84 -20.45 20.77
N ALA A 994 36.94 -19.71 20.84
CA ALA A 994 38.16 -20.15 21.47
C ALA A 994 38.39 -19.36 22.76
N ALA A 995 38.69 -20.07 23.85
CA ALA A 995 39.01 -19.47 25.13
C ALA A 995 40.10 -20.30 25.81
N ASP A 996 41.20 -19.65 26.19
CA ASP A 996 42.37 -20.35 26.73
C ASP A 996 42.86 -21.42 25.73
N GLN A 997 43.02 -22.67 26.15
CA GLN A 997 43.37 -23.81 25.30
C GLN A 997 42.15 -24.59 24.75
N TYR A 998 40.93 -24.09 24.99
CA TYR A 998 39.69 -24.79 24.66
C TYR A 998 39.03 -24.22 23.41
N ILE A 999 38.47 -25.13 22.62
CA ILE A 999 37.47 -24.80 21.60
C ILE A 999 36.11 -25.22 22.12
N LEU A 1000 35.14 -24.34 21.88
CA LEU A 1000 33.78 -24.48 22.32
C LEU A 1000 32.89 -24.68 21.14
N LYS A 1001 32.03 -25.69 21.26
CA LYS A 1001 30.92 -25.92 20.35
C LYS A 1001 29.62 -25.70 21.11
N ILE A 1002 28.88 -24.69 20.71
CA ILE A 1002 27.62 -24.29 21.35
C ILE A 1002 26.52 -24.41 20.31
N ASP A 1003 25.37 -24.97 20.69
CA ASP A 1003 24.18 -24.93 19.83
C ASP A 1003 23.49 -23.56 19.88
N ARG A 1004 22.51 -23.35 19.00
CA ARG A 1004 21.73 -22.11 18.94
C ARG A 1004 20.93 -21.76 20.20
N ASN A 1005 20.78 -22.71 21.13
CA ASN A 1005 20.02 -22.60 22.38
C ASN A 1005 20.94 -22.38 23.59
N GLY A 1006 22.25 -22.28 23.38
CA GLY A 1006 23.22 -22.04 24.44
C GLY A 1006 23.69 -23.30 25.16
N ASN A 1007 23.31 -24.49 24.68
CA ASN A 1007 23.85 -25.73 25.21
C ASN A 1007 25.27 -25.89 24.71
N THR A 1008 26.21 -26.00 25.66
CA THR A 1008 27.55 -26.49 25.35
C THR A 1008 27.43 -27.95 24.96
N LEU A 1009 27.57 -28.23 23.68
CA LEU A 1009 27.61 -29.59 23.19
C LEU A 1009 28.97 -30.20 23.52
N GLU A 1010 30.04 -29.43 23.30
CA GLU A 1010 31.40 -29.92 23.46
C GLU A 1010 32.35 -28.80 23.90
N GLN A 1011 33.25 -29.16 24.81
CA GLN A 1011 34.45 -28.39 25.16
C GLN A 1011 35.64 -29.34 25.04
N PHE A 1012 36.60 -29.01 24.20
CA PHE A 1012 37.77 -29.86 23.99
C PHE A 1012 39.07 -29.05 23.94
N VAL A 1013 40.15 -29.68 24.43
CA VAL A 1013 41.49 -29.10 24.45
C VAL A 1013 42.10 -29.23 23.06
N ALA A 1014 42.50 -28.09 22.50
CA ALA A 1014 43.14 -27.96 21.20
C ALA A 1014 44.53 -28.62 21.13
N ASP A 1015 45.35 -28.41 22.15
CA ASP A 1015 46.68 -29.00 22.27
C ASP A 1015 46.88 -29.61 23.67
N ARG A 1016 46.98 -30.94 23.71
CA ARG A 1016 47.18 -31.69 24.97
C ARG A 1016 48.65 -31.79 25.38
N GLN A 1017 49.59 -31.39 24.53
CA GLN A 1017 51.02 -31.69 24.70
C GLN A 1017 51.85 -30.52 25.27
N ASN A 1018 51.53 -29.26 24.96
CA ASN A 1018 52.43 -28.13 25.25
C ASN A 1018 52.02 -27.21 26.42
N GLY A 1019 50.98 -27.56 27.20
CA GLY A 1019 50.55 -26.76 28.34
C GLY A 1019 49.87 -25.43 27.97
N TRP A 1020 49.77 -24.49 28.94
CA TRP A 1020 48.98 -23.25 28.89
C TRP A 1020 49.27 -22.33 27.69
N GLY A 1021 48.32 -22.24 26.76
CA GLY A 1021 48.31 -21.27 25.65
C GLY A 1021 46.97 -20.52 25.57
N TYR A 1022 46.99 -19.27 25.15
CA TYR A 1022 45.82 -18.39 25.05
C TYR A 1022 45.37 -18.28 23.59
N ALA A 1023 44.08 -18.55 23.35
CA ALA A 1023 43.46 -18.25 22.07
C ALA A 1023 43.54 -16.76 21.71
N THR A 1024 44.08 -16.45 20.53
CA THR A 1024 44.29 -15.07 20.07
C THR A 1024 43.50 -14.70 18.82
N THR A 1025 42.97 -15.70 18.11
CA THR A 1025 42.21 -15.50 16.88
C THR A 1025 40.77 -15.98 17.01
N MET A 1026 39.92 -15.46 16.15
CA MET A 1026 38.63 -16.07 15.87
C MET A 1026 38.80 -17.48 15.29
N VAL A 1027 37.83 -18.36 15.56
CA VAL A 1027 37.81 -19.71 15.01
C VAL A 1027 37.37 -19.64 13.55
N SER A 1028 38.27 -19.99 12.65
CA SER A 1028 38.02 -20.01 11.21
C SER A 1028 37.54 -21.40 10.79
N GLN A 1029 36.70 -21.47 9.76
CA GLN A 1029 36.02 -22.71 9.41
C GLN A 1029 36.40 -23.18 8.01
N ASP A 1030 37.12 -24.28 7.93
CA ASP A 1030 37.22 -25.07 6.70
C ASP A 1030 36.04 -26.07 6.62
N SER A 1031 35.91 -26.76 5.49
CA SER A 1031 35.04 -27.91 5.27
C SER A 1031 35.14 -28.92 6.42
N ASP A 1032 36.35 -29.39 6.72
CA ASP A 1032 36.58 -30.46 7.70
C ASP A 1032 37.21 -29.98 9.02
N ASN A 1033 37.79 -28.78 9.05
CA ASN A 1033 38.62 -28.32 10.17
C ASN A 1033 38.16 -26.98 10.78
N LEU A 1034 38.43 -26.82 12.07
CA LEU A 1034 38.42 -25.54 12.78
C LEU A 1034 39.87 -25.06 12.91
N VAL A 1035 40.15 -23.84 12.45
CA VAL A 1035 41.51 -23.27 12.42
C VAL A 1035 41.59 -22.05 13.35
N PHE A 1036 42.57 -22.02 14.23
CA PHE A 1036 42.75 -20.94 15.20
C PHE A 1036 44.20 -20.82 15.69
N GLY A 1037 44.59 -19.65 16.18
CA GLY A 1037 45.90 -19.40 16.76
C GLY A 1037 45.90 -19.49 18.29
N LEU A 1038 46.94 -20.13 18.84
CA LEU A 1038 47.26 -20.10 20.27
C LEU A 1038 48.61 -19.41 20.47
N ASP A 1039 48.66 -18.44 21.38
CA ASP A 1039 49.90 -17.82 21.85
C ASP A 1039 50.27 -18.34 23.24
N PHE A 1040 51.56 -18.57 23.48
CA PHE A 1040 52.06 -19.02 24.78
C PHE A 1040 52.75 -17.88 25.55
N SER A 1041 52.81 -18.00 26.88
CA SER A 1041 53.37 -16.96 27.75
C SER A 1041 54.85 -16.65 27.42
N PRO A 1042 55.28 -15.37 27.44
CA PRO A 1042 56.68 -14.98 27.29
C PRO A 1042 57.62 -15.64 28.31
N SER A 1043 57.08 -16.09 29.45
CA SER A 1043 57.85 -16.76 30.52
C SER A 1043 58.27 -18.19 30.17
N ASN A 1044 57.79 -18.78 29.08
CA ASN A 1044 58.20 -20.09 28.59
C ASN A 1044 58.58 -20.05 27.09
N PRO A 1045 59.82 -19.65 26.75
CA PRO A 1045 60.28 -19.51 25.36
C PRO A 1045 60.25 -20.79 24.52
N ALA A 1046 60.08 -21.96 25.16
CA ALA A 1046 60.04 -23.26 24.48
C ALA A 1046 58.70 -23.54 23.77
N SER A 1047 57.63 -22.82 24.12
CA SER A 1047 56.32 -22.98 23.49
C SER A 1047 56.10 -21.85 22.48
N LYS A 1048 56.49 -22.11 21.23
CA LYS A 1048 56.24 -21.18 20.12
C LYS A 1048 54.74 -21.00 19.90
N SER A 1049 54.26 -19.78 19.66
CA SER A 1049 52.90 -19.53 19.16
C SER A 1049 52.65 -20.41 17.94
N ALA A 1050 51.42 -20.89 17.75
CA ALA A 1050 51.13 -21.77 16.63
C ALA A 1050 49.69 -21.65 16.13
N VAL A 1051 49.53 -21.85 14.83
CA VAL A 1051 48.21 -22.07 14.22
C VAL A 1051 47.89 -23.54 14.29
N TYR A 1052 46.70 -23.87 14.77
CA TYR A 1052 46.20 -25.23 14.91
C TYR A 1052 45.01 -25.43 13.98
N ALA A 1053 44.94 -26.61 13.36
CA ALA A 1053 43.72 -27.11 12.78
C ALA A 1053 43.26 -28.37 13.51
N VAL A 1054 41.99 -28.39 13.87
CA VAL A 1054 41.34 -29.51 14.54
C VAL A 1054 40.19 -30.00 13.68
N ASN A 1055 40.11 -31.31 13.45
CA ASN A 1055 39.02 -31.89 12.69
C ASN A 1055 37.68 -31.72 13.45
N LYS A 1056 36.64 -31.25 12.75
CA LYS A 1056 35.32 -30.97 13.34
C LYS A 1056 34.64 -32.20 13.94
N SER A 1057 34.91 -33.39 13.40
CA SER A 1057 34.26 -34.65 13.79
C SER A 1057 35.06 -35.39 14.84
N THR A 1058 36.35 -35.61 14.60
CA THR A 1058 37.21 -36.40 15.52
C THR A 1058 37.68 -35.58 16.71
N LYS A 1059 37.72 -34.24 16.59
CA LYS A 1059 38.24 -33.30 17.59
C LYS A 1059 39.74 -33.49 17.83
N GLU A 1060 40.41 -34.19 16.93
CA GLU A 1060 41.84 -34.40 16.96
C GLU A 1060 42.54 -33.34 16.11
N LYS A 1061 43.75 -32.97 16.55
CA LYS A 1061 44.63 -32.08 15.81
C LYS A 1061 44.97 -32.71 14.46
N THR A 1062 44.56 -32.05 13.38
CA THR A 1062 44.92 -32.43 12.01
C THR A 1062 46.34 -31.98 11.70
N TRP A 1063 46.67 -30.73 12.05
CA TRP A 1063 48.01 -30.17 11.91
C TRP A 1063 48.23 -29.00 12.86
N ALA A 1064 49.49 -28.64 13.07
CA ALA A 1064 49.88 -27.39 13.72
C ALA A 1064 51.12 -26.80 13.04
N TYR A 1065 51.17 -25.47 12.96
CA TYR A 1065 52.29 -24.74 12.39
C TYR A 1065 52.81 -23.71 13.39
N ALA A 1066 54.04 -23.92 13.87
CA ALA A 1066 54.67 -23.05 14.85
C ALA A 1066 55.27 -21.80 14.20
N VAL A 1067 55.17 -20.67 14.90
CA VAL A 1067 55.69 -19.36 14.50
C VAL A 1067 56.49 -18.72 15.62
N ASP A 1068 57.46 -17.88 15.25
CA ASP A 1068 58.40 -17.27 16.19
C ASP A 1068 57.89 -15.96 16.82
N ALA A 1069 56.62 -15.64 16.63
CA ALA A 1069 55.97 -14.46 17.19
C ALA A 1069 54.46 -14.67 17.35
N LYS A 1070 53.83 -13.81 18.16
CA LYS A 1070 52.39 -13.82 18.42
C LYS A 1070 51.58 -13.68 17.14
N ILE A 1071 50.46 -14.40 17.06
CA ILE A 1071 49.55 -14.39 15.91
C ILE A 1071 48.54 -13.25 16.06
N ASN A 1072 48.28 -12.53 14.98
CA ASN A 1072 47.25 -11.47 14.95
C ASN A 1072 45.84 -12.05 14.90
N LYS A 1073 44.83 -11.24 15.25
CA LYS A 1073 43.47 -11.69 15.63
C LYS A 1073 42.65 -12.46 14.58
N GLN A 1074 43.13 -12.60 13.34
CA GLN A 1074 42.39 -13.20 12.23
C GLN A 1074 43.23 -14.19 11.43
N ILE A 1075 42.60 -15.31 11.05
CA ILE A 1075 43.10 -16.26 10.06
C ILE A 1075 42.05 -16.32 8.94
N ALA A 1076 42.42 -15.96 7.72
CA ALA A 1076 41.51 -16.01 6.58
C ALA A 1076 41.69 -17.34 5.83
N ILE A 1077 40.58 -17.95 5.38
CA ILE A 1077 40.60 -19.21 4.62
C ILE A 1077 40.07 -18.93 3.20
N ASP A 1078 40.80 -19.38 2.18
CA ASP A 1078 40.34 -19.29 0.79
C ASP A 1078 39.42 -20.47 0.40
N SER A 1079 38.86 -20.43 -0.80
CA SER A 1079 37.99 -21.51 -1.29
C SER A 1079 38.72 -22.85 -1.52
N GLY A 1080 40.04 -22.84 -1.60
CA GLY A 1080 40.90 -24.03 -1.67
C GLY A 1080 41.30 -24.60 -0.31
N GLY A 1081 40.91 -23.97 0.80
CA GLY A 1081 41.28 -24.39 2.16
C GLY A 1081 42.66 -23.91 2.61
N ASN A 1082 43.31 -23.00 1.88
CA ASN A 1082 44.56 -22.38 2.31
C ASN A 1082 44.29 -21.34 3.39
N SER A 1083 45.14 -21.31 4.42
CA SER A 1083 45.06 -20.39 5.55
C SER A 1083 46.05 -19.24 5.42
N TYR A 1084 45.59 -18.02 5.64
CA TYR A 1084 46.37 -16.79 5.56
C TYR A 1084 46.31 -16.03 6.88
N PHE A 1085 47.46 -15.75 7.47
CA PHE A 1085 47.56 -15.07 8.76
C PHE A 1085 48.84 -14.25 8.84
N SER A 1086 48.93 -13.41 9.87
CA SER A 1086 50.10 -12.57 10.11
C SER A 1086 50.55 -12.65 11.57
N THR A 1087 51.81 -12.30 11.80
CA THR A 1087 52.42 -12.28 13.14
C THR A 1087 52.90 -10.89 13.53
N GLN A 1088 53.03 -10.63 14.82
CA GLN A 1088 53.40 -9.31 15.37
C GLN A 1088 54.82 -8.83 15.02
N ASN A 1089 55.64 -9.68 14.41
CA ASN A 1089 56.98 -9.33 13.93
C ASN A 1089 57.02 -9.03 12.42
N GLY A 1090 55.87 -8.81 11.77
CA GLY A 1090 55.82 -8.34 10.37
C GLY A 1090 55.67 -9.43 9.29
N TRP A 1091 55.61 -10.71 9.67
CA TRP A 1091 55.47 -11.79 8.69
C TRP A 1091 54.01 -12.06 8.34
N VAL A 1092 53.75 -12.28 7.05
CA VAL A 1092 52.49 -12.82 6.52
C VAL A 1092 52.75 -14.21 5.98
N TYR A 1093 51.90 -15.16 6.34
CA TYR A 1093 52.02 -16.58 6.00
C TYR A 1093 50.84 -17.03 5.15
N SER A 1094 51.11 -17.95 4.21
CA SER A 1094 50.11 -18.80 3.58
C SER A 1094 50.47 -20.25 3.85
N LEU A 1095 49.52 -21.00 4.43
CA LEU A 1095 49.61 -22.44 4.61
C LEU A 1095 48.58 -23.13 3.72
N ASN A 1096 48.91 -24.31 3.20
CA ASN A 1096 47.93 -25.14 2.52
C ASN A 1096 46.98 -25.85 3.50
N GLN A 1097 46.00 -26.57 2.96
CA GLN A 1097 45.01 -27.31 3.76
C GLN A 1097 45.62 -28.35 4.72
N SER A 1098 46.82 -28.87 4.41
CA SER A 1098 47.57 -29.79 5.30
C SER A 1098 48.44 -29.09 6.36
N GLY A 1099 48.44 -27.75 6.40
CA GLY A 1099 49.27 -26.95 7.32
C GLY A 1099 50.71 -26.76 6.84
N ALA A 1100 51.05 -27.16 5.62
CA ALA A 1100 52.37 -26.94 5.05
C ALA A 1100 52.50 -25.51 4.51
N LEU A 1101 53.68 -24.91 4.66
CA LEU A 1101 53.97 -23.56 4.20
C LEU A 1101 53.94 -23.48 2.66
N ASN A 1102 53.03 -22.68 2.11
CA ASN A 1102 53.06 -22.31 0.70
C ASN A 1102 54.12 -21.22 0.48
N TRP A 1103 54.01 -20.14 1.25
CA TRP A 1103 54.92 -19.00 1.20
C TRP A 1103 54.81 -18.15 2.49
N LYS A 1104 55.84 -17.35 2.75
CA LYS A 1104 55.80 -16.28 3.75
C LYS A 1104 56.53 -15.05 3.24
N ILE A 1105 56.04 -13.87 3.59
CA ILE A 1105 56.59 -12.58 3.18
C ILE A 1105 56.83 -11.73 4.42
N ASP A 1106 57.99 -11.08 4.48
CA ASP A 1106 58.29 -10.07 5.49
C ASP A 1106 57.83 -8.70 4.97
N LEU A 1107 56.88 -8.08 5.68
CA LEU A 1107 56.39 -6.75 5.37
C LEU A 1107 57.08 -5.65 6.20
N SER A 1108 58.03 -6.02 7.06
CA SER A 1108 58.81 -5.17 7.97
C SER A 1108 57.95 -4.29 8.90
N GLY A 1109 58.04 -4.54 10.21
CA GLY A 1109 57.55 -3.60 11.24
C GLY A 1109 56.03 -3.55 11.46
N THR A 1110 55.31 -4.68 11.55
CA THR A 1110 53.87 -4.64 11.90
C THR A 1110 53.46 -5.54 13.06
N THR A 1111 52.67 -5.00 13.97
CA THR A 1111 52.12 -5.62 15.19
C THR A 1111 50.61 -5.89 15.13
N SER A 1112 49.87 -5.47 14.08
CA SER A 1112 48.44 -5.80 13.91
C SER A 1112 47.96 -5.79 12.44
N ALA A 1113 48.26 -6.84 11.69
CA ALA A 1113 47.87 -6.99 10.29
C ALA A 1113 46.61 -7.88 10.11
N TYR A 1114 45.62 -7.41 9.35
CA TYR A 1114 44.36 -8.13 9.08
C TYR A 1114 44.31 -8.60 7.61
N PRO A 1115 44.65 -9.86 7.31
CA PRO A 1115 44.60 -10.38 5.95
C PRO A 1115 43.15 -10.55 5.49
N VAL A 1116 42.80 -9.94 4.35
CA VAL A 1116 41.51 -10.15 3.67
C VAL A 1116 41.72 -10.59 2.23
N ILE A 1117 40.90 -11.55 1.79
CA ILE A 1117 41.09 -12.25 0.52
C ILE A 1117 40.09 -11.73 -0.52
N GLY A 1118 40.61 -11.26 -1.65
CA GLY A 1118 39.87 -11.04 -2.88
C GLY A 1118 40.25 -12.09 -3.93
N GLU A 1119 39.67 -12.01 -5.13
CA GLU A 1119 39.96 -12.96 -6.21
C GLU A 1119 41.44 -12.94 -6.61
N GLY A 1120 42.19 -13.99 -6.22
CA GLY A 1120 43.62 -14.14 -6.51
C GLY A 1120 44.55 -13.23 -5.71
N VAL A 1121 44.03 -12.45 -4.76
CA VAL A 1121 44.75 -11.36 -4.08
C VAL A 1121 44.52 -11.35 -2.59
N LEU A 1122 45.53 -10.87 -1.87
CA LEU A 1122 45.49 -10.65 -0.43
C LEU A 1122 45.77 -9.17 -0.15
N TYR A 1123 44.86 -8.53 0.59
CA TYR A 1123 45.06 -7.19 1.10
C TYR A 1123 45.41 -7.25 2.59
N VAL A 1124 46.42 -6.47 2.97
CA VAL A 1124 46.92 -6.40 4.34
C VAL A 1124 47.16 -4.95 4.72
N THR A 1125 46.56 -4.50 5.83
CA THR A 1125 46.88 -3.22 6.45
C THR A 1125 48.06 -3.34 7.41
N LEU A 1126 48.96 -2.36 7.37
CA LEU A 1126 50.17 -2.30 8.17
C LEU A 1126 50.11 -1.17 9.22
N ASP A 1127 50.96 -1.26 10.23
CA ASP A 1127 51.11 -0.31 11.35
C ASP A 1127 51.58 1.11 10.95
N ASN A 1128 51.69 1.41 9.66
CA ASN A 1128 52.04 2.72 9.13
C ASN A 1128 50.94 3.29 8.21
N ALA A 1129 49.68 2.84 8.37
CA ALA A 1129 48.54 3.14 7.48
C ALA A 1129 48.75 2.67 6.03
N ARG A 1130 49.72 1.79 5.80
CA ARG A 1130 49.94 1.28 4.46
C ARG A 1130 49.01 0.10 4.20
N LEU A 1131 48.20 0.22 3.15
CA LEU A 1131 47.47 -0.91 2.58
C LEU A 1131 48.37 -1.58 1.54
N VAL A 1132 48.63 -2.88 1.67
CA VAL A 1132 49.47 -3.66 0.78
C VAL A 1132 48.64 -4.69 0.03
N LYS A 1133 48.84 -4.79 -1.29
CA LYS A 1133 48.29 -5.86 -2.14
C LYS A 1133 49.38 -6.90 -2.45
N ILE A 1134 49.08 -8.17 -2.21
CA ILE A 1134 49.91 -9.34 -2.53
C ILE A 1134 49.13 -10.24 -3.49
N GLY A 1135 49.75 -10.78 -4.54
CA GLY A 1135 49.05 -11.57 -5.58
C GLY A 1135 48.88 -10.81 -6.89
N GLU A 1136 48.09 -11.31 -7.85
CA GLU A 1136 47.94 -10.70 -9.19
C GLU A 1136 47.23 -9.34 -9.19
#